data_AF-A0A2K2G442-F1
#
_entry.id   AF-A0A2K2G442-F1
#
_cell.length_a   1.000
_cell.length_b   1.000
_cell.length_c   1.000
_cell.angle_alpha   90.00
_cell.angle_beta   90.00
_cell.angle_gamma   90.00
#
_symmetry.space_group_name_H-M   'P 1'
#
loop_
_entity.id
_entity.type
_entity.pdbx_description
1 polymer ?
#
loop_
_entity_poly.entity_id
_entity_poly.type
_entity_poly.pdbx_seq_one_letter_code
_entity_poly.pdbx_strand_id
1 'polypeptide(L)'
;MADERGYEARVMPQAAAPLPMASARTYGAELGDAIENVGQDLHRRDLRAYQVQRQQRADQEASDFAHRYALHRENMDGIVRQLRANPTSPDYAEHVALVEKADDAAREGLLSGISEDSLRRRAVQQLDEFRVRLGTGEAEFAEGQRVAKTTLDAKAVMDLGSNRVRRLQTGSEYAGEVQDWYGYVDGLQGLTPVAKQKLRLEGAQEYTVAFVNHLNDTNPAAAIAMLDAGTFDEMLSPQQVEQLRNGSQVELRRAEAQLVHQANLEKAAAKEEIATATELSSQGIDVSEQLPGLIAKAAAMGDTSTVAKLQGMARDSAFARVWGTVSPLQRQARLQALQAIPEGKRTENDQAELKWHEGPGRSADSRFTADKAGFALETAPAGMGPPAIENWGNASELVRREKWMRGAVDTYGSMDPLTGAEVKALQDRASGSDVGYREVLSSLGSGFSGRTAMQAVRQVLPSDAFAQSVVALAPNVQRQALDGRNERKSFPQVLKPRLGADGKPDDEVVRDLSGLRAGFARALGNVPAAQRNGILEVAEAIAANALVKNGQTSDQLDGAMFARALDAALGSTGSGPTKKGGIGWWGGSMYLLPSSVSQSGFDTHISNWLRAHPDQAPVNPDGSPANVRAARPLAIGGDRYQFMVGNRVLMGKDGKPWIRTVTAK
;
A
#
# COMPACT_ATOMS: atom_id res chain seq x y z
N MET A 1 -18.97 -124.07 80.53
CA MET A 1 -17.73 -123.80 79.78
C MET A 1 -17.59 -122.27 79.67
N ALA A 2 -16.48 -121.64 79.31
CA ALA A 2 -15.78 -121.91 78.06
C ALA A 2 -16.77 -122.01 76.85
N ASP A 3 -16.16 -121.96 75.68
CA ASP A 3 -16.62 -122.52 74.39
C ASP A 3 -17.72 -121.87 73.54
N GLU A 4 -17.50 -122.03 72.22
CA GLU A 4 -18.39 -122.51 71.14
C GLU A 4 -19.85 -122.00 71.02
N ARG A 5 -20.34 -121.92 69.76
CA ARG A 5 -21.76 -121.97 69.33
C ARG A 5 -22.81 -121.34 70.28
N GLY A 6 -22.99 -120.03 70.11
CA GLY A 6 -24.26 -119.36 69.79
C GLY A 6 -25.54 -119.58 70.60
N TYR A 7 -26.60 -119.04 70.01
CA TYR A 7 -27.97 -119.53 70.09
C TYR A 7 -28.85 -119.05 71.26
N GLU A 8 -29.87 -118.24 70.93
CA GLU A 8 -31.19 -118.83 70.64
C GLU A 8 -31.23 -119.14 69.13
N ALA A 9 -31.62 -120.30 68.63
CA ALA A 9 -32.38 -121.39 69.23
C ALA A 9 -31.72 -122.77 69.04
N ARG A 10 -31.37 -123.43 70.16
CA ARG A 10 -31.87 -124.76 70.60
C ARG A 10 -31.05 -125.26 71.80
N VAL A 11 -31.47 -124.86 73.00
CA VAL A 11 -31.32 -125.68 74.22
C VAL A 11 -32.68 -126.28 74.50
N MET A 12 -32.73 -127.60 74.59
CA MET A 12 -33.89 -128.32 75.07
C MET A 12 -34.18 -127.96 76.54
N PRO A 13 -35.45 -127.98 76.95
CA PRO A 13 -35.82 -127.88 78.35
C PRO A 13 -35.13 -128.96 79.18
N GLN A 14 -34.42 -128.48 80.19
CA GLN A 14 -34.07 -129.12 81.43
C GLN A 14 -34.94 -130.37 81.72
N ALA A 15 -34.32 -131.54 81.64
CA ALA A 15 -34.79 -132.70 82.38
C ALA A 15 -34.45 -132.46 83.86
N ALA A 16 -35.50 -132.14 84.60
CA ALA A 16 -35.71 -132.33 86.03
C ALA A 16 -34.53 -132.09 86.97
N ALA A 17 -34.64 -130.99 87.73
CA ALA A 17 -34.21 -130.99 89.11
C ALA A 17 -34.81 -132.22 89.84
N PRO A 18 -34.01 -132.90 90.67
CA PRO A 18 -34.52 -133.16 92.01
C PRO A 18 -33.46 -132.83 93.06
N LEU A 19 -33.80 -132.26 94.20
CA LEU A 19 -35.05 -131.74 94.74
C LEU A 19 -34.59 -130.87 95.92
N PRO A 20 -35.14 -129.66 96.11
CA PRO A 20 -34.96 -128.97 97.37
C PRO A 20 -35.74 -129.69 98.47
N MET A 21 -35.06 -130.07 99.55
CA MET A 21 -35.72 -130.14 100.84
C MET A 21 -35.88 -128.71 101.36
N ALA A 22 -37.10 -128.38 101.72
CA ALA A 22 -37.58 -127.04 102.01
C ALA A 22 -36.78 -126.30 103.10
N SER A 23 -36.66 -124.98 102.95
CA SER A 23 -36.84 -124.09 104.11
C SER A 23 -37.32 -122.71 103.68
N ALA A 24 -38.18 -122.10 104.50
CA ALA A 24 -39.03 -120.96 104.20
C ALA A 24 -38.33 -119.59 104.06
N ARG A 25 -37.02 -119.52 103.74
CA ARG A 25 -36.24 -118.27 103.75
C ARG A 25 -36.04 -117.58 102.40
N THR A 26 -36.40 -118.21 101.28
CA THR A 26 -35.90 -117.80 99.94
C THR A 26 -36.78 -116.77 99.20
N TYR A 27 -38.00 -116.48 99.66
CA TYR A 27 -38.93 -115.64 98.86
C TYR A 27 -38.69 -114.11 98.99
N GLY A 28 -37.79 -113.64 99.86
CA GLY A 28 -37.63 -112.21 100.16
C GLY A 28 -36.37 -111.52 99.62
N ALA A 29 -35.29 -112.27 99.38
CA ALA A 29 -33.98 -111.69 99.03
C ALA A 29 -33.84 -111.37 97.53
N GLU A 30 -34.38 -112.23 96.65
CA GLU A 30 -34.20 -112.08 95.21
C GLU A 30 -34.95 -110.87 94.60
N LEU A 31 -35.98 -110.35 95.27
CA LEU A 31 -36.66 -109.14 94.84
C LEU A 31 -35.81 -107.87 95.11
N GLY A 32 -35.01 -107.87 96.18
CA GLY A 32 -34.17 -106.73 96.57
C GLY A 32 -33.00 -106.50 95.61
N ASP A 33 -32.28 -107.57 95.27
CA ASP A 33 -31.12 -107.51 94.37
C ASP A 33 -31.51 -107.14 92.93
N ALA A 34 -32.69 -107.55 92.46
CA ALA A 34 -33.21 -107.15 91.16
C ALA A 34 -33.53 -105.65 91.11
N ILE A 35 -34.05 -105.07 92.20
CA ILE A 35 -34.36 -103.63 92.29
C ILE A 35 -33.07 -102.79 92.36
N GLU A 36 -32.06 -103.24 93.09
CA GLU A 36 -30.77 -102.53 93.20
C GLU A 36 -30.04 -102.47 91.85
N ASN A 37 -29.97 -103.59 91.11
CA ASN A 37 -29.34 -103.63 89.80
C ASN A 37 -30.05 -102.74 88.77
N VAL A 38 -31.39 -102.69 88.79
CA VAL A 38 -32.17 -101.78 87.95
C VAL A 38 -31.91 -100.31 88.34
N GLY A 39 -31.79 -100.00 89.64
CA GLY A 39 -31.45 -98.66 90.13
C GLY A 39 -30.05 -98.18 89.70
N GLN A 40 -29.03 -99.04 89.76
CA GLN A 40 -27.68 -98.71 89.32
C GLN A 40 -27.58 -98.53 87.79
N ASP A 41 -28.28 -99.35 87.02
CA ASP A 41 -28.32 -99.21 85.56
C ASP A 41 -29.11 -97.97 85.10
N LEU A 42 -30.20 -97.62 85.80
CA LEU A 42 -30.89 -96.35 85.59
C LEU A 42 -29.97 -95.16 85.90
N HIS A 43 -29.27 -95.16 87.03
CA HIS A 43 -28.35 -94.09 87.38
C HIS A 43 -27.17 -93.96 86.39
N ARG A 44 -26.60 -95.06 85.91
CA ARG A 44 -25.57 -95.05 84.86
C ARG A 44 -26.11 -94.56 83.52
N ARG A 45 -27.35 -94.92 83.17
CA ARG A 45 -28.04 -94.38 81.98
C ARG A 45 -28.29 -92.89 82.11
N ASP A 46 -28.71 -92.40 83.28
CA ASP A 46 -28.94 -90.99 83.56
C ASP A 46 -27.64 -90.18 83.50
N LEU A 47 -26.55 -90.69 84.07
CA LEU A 47 -25.23 -90.06 83.95
C LEU A 47 -24.72 -90.02 82.51
N ARG A 48 -24.88 -91.10 81.74
CA ARG A 48 -24.53 -91.11 80.31
C ARG A 48 -25.42 -90.16 79.51
N ALA A 49 -26.73 -90.14 79.78
CA ALA A 49 -27.66 -89.22 79.15
C ALA A 49 -27.29 -87.75 79.46
N TYR A 50 -26.94 -87.44 80.71
CA TYR A 50 -26.45 -86.12 81.11
C TYR A 50 -25.12 -85.75 80.43
N GLN A 51 -24.16 -86.68 80.35
CA GLN A 51 -22.90 -86.46 79.65
C GLN A 51 -23.11 -86.21 78.15
N VAL A 52 -23.97 -87.00 77.50
CA VAL A 52 -24.35 -86.80 76.09
C VAL A 52 -25.07 -85.47 75.89
N GLN A 53 -26.00 -85.09 76.78
CA GLN A 53 -26.68 -83.80 76.71
C GLN A 53 -25.71 -82.63 76.91
N ARG A 54 -24.78 -82.71 77.87
CA ARG A 54 -23.75 -81.69 78.08
C ARG A 54 -22.83 -81.58 76.88
N GLN A 55 -22.41 -82.70 76.29
CA GLN A 55 -21.58 -82.72 75.09
C GLN A 55 -22.33 -82.14 73.89
N GLN A 56 -23.57 -82.55 73.65
CA GLN A 56 -24.42 -81.98 72.59
C GLN A 56 -24.62 -80.47 72.77
N ARG A 57 -24.80 -80.00 74.00
CA ARG A 57 -24.90 -78.56 74.30
C ARG A 57 -23.58 -77.83 74.05
N ALA A 58 -22.46 -78.38 74.48
CA ALA A 58 -21.14 -77.78 74.23
C ALA A 58 -20.80 -77.75 72.73
N ASP A 59 -21.15 -78.79 71.98
CA ASP A 59 -20.98 -78.87 70.52
C ASP A 59 -21.87 -77.85 69.80
N GLN A 60 -23.12 -77.67 70.26
CA GLN A 60 -24.02 -76.61 69.78
C GLN A 60 -23.46 -75.21 70.07
N GLU A 61 -23.06 -74.94 71.32
CA GLU A 61 -22.47 -73.65 71.71
C GLU A 61 -21.17 -73.37 70.94
N ALA A 62 -20.37 -74.39 70.65
CA ALA A 62 -19.14 -74.26 69.86
C ALA A 62 -19.43 -73.97 68.38
N SER A 63 -20.42 -74.65 67.79
CA SER A 63 -20.88 -74.38 66.41
C SER A 63 -21.45 -72.97 66.28
N ASP A 64 -22.28 -72.55 67.24
CA ASP A 64 -22.88 -71.21 67.27
C ASP A 64 -21.81 -70.11 67.43
N PHE A 65 -20.80 -70.34 68.28
CA PHE A 65 -19.65 -69.45 68.37
C PHE A 65 -18.87 -69.41 67.06
N ALA A 66 -18.55 -70.56 66.47
CA ALA A 66 -17.80 -70.63 65.21
C ALA A 66 -18.52 -69.88 64.08
N HIS A 67 -19.86 -70.00 64.00
CA HIS A 67 -20.68 -69.27 63.05
C HIS A 67 -20.63 -67.75 63.30
N ARG A 68 -20.85 -67.31 64.54
CA ARG A 68 -20.79 -65.89 64.91
C ARG A 68 -19.40 -65.28 64.69
N TYR A 69 -18.35 -66.03 65.00
CA TYR A 69 -16.96 -65.63 64.76
C TYR A 69 -16.63 -65.54 63.27
N ALA A 70 -17.15 -66.44 62.43
CA ALA A 70 -17.00 -66.35 60.98
C ALA A 70 -17.67 -65.09 60.42
N LEU A 71 -18.91 -64.80 60.85
CA LEU A 71 -19.62 -63.57 60.48
C LEU A 71 -18.91 -62.31 60.98
N HIS A 72 -18.34 -62.35 62.19
CA HIS A 72 -17.53 -61.25 62.72
C HIS A 72 -16.33 -60.95 61.82
N ARG A 73 -15.59 -61.98 61.40
CA ARG A 73 -14.45 -61.81 60.50
C ARG A 73 -14.86 -61.18 59.17
N GLU A 74 -15.94 -61.67 58.56
CA GLU A 74 -16.46 -61.10 57.30
C GLU A 74 -16.91 -59.64 57.47
N ASN A 75 -17.58 -59.32 58.58
CA ASN A 75 -17.99 -57.95 58.90
C ASN A 75 -16.79 -57.03 59.09
N MET A 76 -15.76 -57.48 59.83
CA MET A 76 -14.52 -56.72 60.03
C MET A 76 -13.76 -56.51 58.71
N ASP A 77 -13.71 -57.50 57.82
CA ASP A 77 -13.15 -57.34 56.47
C ASP A 77 -13.94 -56.30 55.65
N GLY A 78 -15.27 -56.22 55.85
CA GLY A 78 -16.12 -55.17 55.30
C GLY A 78 -15.79 -53.77 55.83
N ILE A 79 -15.68 -53.64 57.16
CA ILE A 79 -15.37 -52.38 57.86
C ILE A 79 -13.97 -51.88 57.46
N VAL A 80 -12.96 -52.75 57.46
CA VAL A 80 -11.60 -52.43 57.03
C VAL A 80 -11.60 -51.90 55.59
N ARG A 81 -12.28 -52.59 54.66
CA ARG A 81 -12.36 -52.12 53.26
C ARG A 81 -12.99 -50.74 53.16
N GLN A 82 -14.04 -50.46 53.93
CA GLN A 82 -14.69 -49.15 53.95
C GLN A 82 -13.77 -48.06 54.51
N LEU A 83 -13.08 -48.32 55.62
CA LEU A 83 -12.14 -47.38 56.23
C LEU A 83 -10.94 -47.11 55.32
N ARG A 84 -10.43 -48.12 54.61
CA ARG A 84 -9.36 -47.94 53.62
C ARG A 84 -9.81 -47.11 52.41
N ALA A 85 -11.04 -47.30 51.95
CA ALA A 85 -11.62 -46.57 50.82
C ALA A 85 -11.99 -45.12 51.17
N ASN A 86 -12.42 -44.87 52.41
CA ASN A 86 -12.83 -43.57 52.92
C ASN A 86 -12.08 -43.24 54.20
N PRO A 87 -10.78 -42.89 54.10
CA PRO A 87 -9.99 -42.55 55.28
C PRO A 87 -10.52 -41.28 55.94
N THR A 88 -10.64 -41.30 57.26
CA THR A 88 -11.09 -40.15 58.07
C THR A 88 -9.99 -39.11 58.29
N SER A 89 -8.71 -39.51 58.17
CA SER A 89 -7.55 -38.62 58.21
C SER A 89 -6.76 -38.71 56.90
N PRO A 90 -6.28 -37.57 56.35
CA PRO A 90 -5.43 -37.54 55.17
C PRO A 90 -4.14 -38.37 55.25
N ASP A 91 -3.70 -38.80 56.43
CA ASP A 91 -2.45 -39.54 56.66
C ASP A 91 -2.66 -40.91 57.33
N TYR A 92 -3.91 -41.37 57.44
CA TYR A 92 -4.27 -42.62 58.09
C TYR A 92 -3.82 -42.71 59.57
N ALA A 93 -3.50 -41.59 60.24
CA ALA A 93 -2.98 -41.60 61.62
C ALA A 93 -3.93 -42.26 62.64
N GLU A 94 -5.24 -42.15 62.44
CA GLU A 94 -6.26 -42.73 63.33
C GLU A 94 -6.77 -44.10 62.84
N HIS A 95 -6.26 -44.62 61.71
CA HIS A 95 -6.80 -45.78 61.02
C HIS A 95 -6.82 -47.04 61.91
N VAL A 96 -5.69 -47.33 62.57
CA VAL A 96 -5.57 -48.50 63.45
C VAL A 96 -6.53 -48.39 64.64
N ALA A 97 -6.61 -47.22 65.27
CA ALA A 97 -7.49 -47.00 66.42
C ALA A 97 -8.98 -47.15 66.05
N LEU A 98 -9.37 -46.75 64.83
CA LEU A 98 -10.74 -46.92 64.34
C LEU A 98 -11.08 -48.38 64.06
N VAL A 99 -10.14 -49.16 63.51
CA VAL A 99 -10.32 -50.60 63.27
C VAL A 99 -10.39 -51.36 64.60
N GLU A 100 -9.52 -51.06 65.55
CA GLU A 100 -9.54 -51.67 66.89
C GLU A 100 -10.84 -51.35 67.64
N LYS A 101 -11.31 -50.11 67.57
CA LYS A 101 -12.58 -49.70 68.18
C LYS A 101 -13.78 -50.43 67.57
N ALA A 102 -13.75 -50.69 66.26
CA ALA A 102 -14.79 -51.46 65.59
C ALA A 102 -14.76 -52.95 65.99
N ASP A 103 -13.58 -53.54 66.15
CA ASP A 103 -13.43 -54.91 66.67
C ASP A 103 -13.94 -55.01 68.12
N ASP A 104 -13.53 -54.07 68.99
CA ASP A 104 -13.95 -54.04 70.39
C ASP A 104 -15.48 -53.96 70.55
N ALA A 105 -16.15 -53.12 69.74
CA ALA A 105 -17.61 -52.99 69.77
C ALA A 105 -18.34 -54.29 69.36
N ALA A 106 -17.75 -55.10 68.48
CA ALA A 106 -18.34 -56.35 68.03
C ALA A 106 -18.05 -57.53 68.98
N ARG A 107 -16.95 -57.49 69.74
CA ARG A 107 -16.53 -58.57 70.66
C ARG A 107 -17.51 -58.85 71.79
N GLU A 108 -18.18 -57.83 72.33
CA GLU A 108 -19.09 -57.99 73.48
C GLU A 108 -20.25 -58.99 73.20
N GLY A 109 -20.73 -59.07 71.95
CA GLY A 109 -21.81 -59.98 71.57
C GLY A 109 -21.38 -61.42 71.28
N LEU A 110 -20.09 -61.66 71.02
CA LEU A 110 -19.59 -62.95 70.53
C LEU A 110 -19.45 -64.00 71.63
N LEU A 111 -19.18 -63.58 72.86
CA LEU A 111 -19.03 -64.48 74.01
C LEU A 111 -20.36 -64.80 74.71
N SER A 112 -21.43 -64.10 74.33
CA SER A 112 -22.77 -64.29 74.90
C SER A 112 -23.30 -65.71 74.62
N GLY A 113 -23.94 -66.33 75.61
CA GLY A 113 -24.57 -67.65 75.48
C GLY A 113 -23.66 -68.87 75.66
N ILE A 114 -22.34 -68.70 75.79
CA ILE A 114 -21.42 -69.81 76.14
C ILE A 114 -21.50 -70.07 77.64
N SER A 115 -22.01 -71.24 78.04
CA SER A 115 -22.12 -71.65 79.43
C SER A 115 -20.92 -72.47 79.92
N GLU A 116 -20.18 -73.10 79.00
CA GLU A 116 -19.01 -73.92 79.31
C GLU A 116 -17.69 -73.11 79.36
N ASP A 117 -17.00 -73.11 80.51
CA ASP A 117 -15.79 -72.29 80.74
C ASP A 117 -14.59 -72.66 79.85
N SER A 118 -14.48 -73.95 79.48
CA SER A 118 -13.41 -74.42 78.58
C SER A 118 -13.59 -73.87 77.16
N LEU A 119 -14.83 -73.83 76.67
CA LEU A 119 -15.20 -73.24 75.40
C LEU A 119 -15.00 -71.72 75.42
N ARG A 120 -15.42 -71.06 76.51
CA ARG A 120 -15.25 -69.61 76.67
C ARG A 120 -13.77 -69.18 76.61
N ARG A 121 -12.87 -69.91 77.28
CA ARG A 121 -11.42 -69.62 77.22
C ARG A 121 -10.84 -69.76 75.81
N ARG A 122 -11.24 -70.81 75.08
CA ARG A 122 -10.82 -71.01 73.68
C ARG A 122 -11.37 -69.90 72.77
N ALA A 123 -12.61 -69.49 72.96
CA ALA A 123 -13.25 -68.40 72.22
C ALA A 123 -12.52 -67.06 72.43
N VAL A 124 -12.18 -66.72 73.68
CA VAL A 124 -11.38 -65.51 74.00
C VAL A 124 -10.03 -65.53 73.31
N GLN A 125 -9.32 -66.66 73.36
CA GLN A 125 -8.02 -66.80 72.68
C GLN A 125 -8.13 -66.56 71.16
N GLN A 126 -9.16 -67.10 70.50
CA GLN A 126 -9.37 -66.90 69.06
C GLN A 126 -9.71 -65.44 68.69
N LEU A 127 -10.42 -64.73 69.57
CA LEU A 127 -10.71 -63.30 69.39
C LEU A 127 -9.44 -62.45 69.58
N ASP A 128 -8.61 -62.77 70.58
CA ASP A 128 -7.35 -62.04 70.82
C ASP A 128 -6.32 -62.27 69.70
N GLU A 129 -6.16 -63.52 69.23
CA GLU A 129 -5.29 -63.83 68.09
C GLU A 129 -5.76 -63.15 66.79
N PHE A 130 -7.07 -62.95 66.62
CA PHE A 130 -7.60 -62.20 65.48
C PHE A 130 -7.32 -60.70 65.62
N ARG A 131 -7.60 -60.11 66.79
CA ARG A 131 -7.34 -58.71 67.08
C ARG A 131 -5.89 -58.33 66.83
N VAL A 132 -4.95 -59.12 67.34
CA VAL A 132 -3.51 -58.84 67.17
C VAL A 132 -3.14 -58.85 65.68
N ARG A 133 -3.57 -59.87 64.93
CA ARG A 133 -3.30 -59.96 63.48
C ARG A 133 -3.92 -58.80 62.70
N LEU A 134 -5.15 -58.43 63.04
CA LEU A 134 -5.87 -57.32 62.42
C LEU A 134 -5.16 -55.99 62.70
N GLY A 135 -4.85 -55.70 63.97
CA GLY A 135 -4.16 -54.48 64.37
C GLY A 135 -2.77 -54.34 63.74
N THR A 136 -1.96 -55.41 63.73
CA THR A 136 -0.64 -55.39 63.06
C THR A 136 -0.77 -55.17 61.56
N GLY A 137 -1.68 -55.87 60.87
CA GLY A 137 -1.86 -55.72 59.42
C GLY A 137 -2.35 -54.33 59.02
N GLU A 138 -3.25 -53.72 59.79
CA GLU A 138 -3.70 -52.34 59.53
C GLU A 138 -2.66 -51.29 59.90
N ALA A 139 -1.80 -51.54 60.89
CA ALA A 139 -0.68 -50.65 61.21
C ALA A 139 0.35 -50.61 60.08
N GLU A 140 0.71 -51.76 59.50
CA GLU A 140 1.58 -51.83 58.32
C GLU A 140 0.95 -51.12 57.10
N PHE A 141 -0.35 -51.28 56.90
CA PHE A 141 -1.07 -50.57 55.84
C PHE A 141 -1.04 -49.05 56.03
N ALA A 142 -1.38 -48.56 57.23
CA ALA A 142 -1.41 -47.12 57.53
C ALA A 142 -0.01 -46.50 57.38
N GLU A 143 1.03 -47.18 57.84
CA GLU A 143 2.42 -46.73 57.65
C GLU A 143 2.82 -46.66 56.17
N GLY A 144 2.45 -47.67 55.38
CA GLY A 144 2.69 -47.67 53.94
C GLY A 144 2.01 -46.50 53.20
N GLN A 145 0.76 -46.18 53.57
CA GLN A 145 0.04 -45.03 53.00
C GLN A 145 0.65 -43.69 53.43
N ARG A 146 1.06 -43.56 54.69
CA ARG A 146 1.72 -42.36 55.20
C ARG A 146 3.00 -42.06 54.41
N VAL A 147 3.85 -43.06 54.19
CA VAL A 147 5.08 -42.94 53.40
C VAL A 147 4.79 -42.56 51.94
N ALA A 148 3.77 -43.17 51.31
CA ALA A 148 3.38 -42.85 49.94
C ALA A 148 2.93 -41.39 49.81
N LYS A 149 2.13 -40.90 50.77
CA LYS A 149 1.72 -39.49 50.81
C LYS A 149 2.90 -38.55 51.02
N THR A 150 3.79 -38.82 51.98
CA THR A 150 4.98 -37.99 52.20
C THR A 150 5.82 -37.84 50.93
N THR A 151 5.91 -38.89 50.12
CA THR A 151 6.59 -38.86 48.81
C THR A 151 5.85 -37.99 47.79
N LEU A 152 4.51 -38.04 47.76
CA LEU A 152 3.69 -37.20 46.88
C LEU A 152 3.75 -35.72 47.28
N ASP A 153 3.66 -35.42 48.57
CA ASP A 153 3.77 -34.06 49.09
C ASP A 153 5.15 -33.46 48.78
N ALA A 154 6.22 -34.27 48.90
CA ALA A 154 7.56 -33.87 48.51
C ALA A 154 7.66 -33.51 47.02
N LYS A 155 6.98 -34.26 46.13
CA LYS A 155 6.91 -33.91 44.70
C LYS A 155 6.18 -32.58 44.46
N ALA A 156 5.09 -32.30 45.17
CA ALA A 156 4.41 -31.02 45.06
C ALA A 156 5.31 -29.84 45.50
N VAL A 157 6.10 -30.04 46.57
CA VAL A 157 7.09 -29.03 47.00
C VAL A 157 8.21 -28.86 45.98
N MET A 158 8.68 -29.95 45.38
CA MET A 158 9.66 -29.93 44.28
C MET A 158 9.14 -29.11 43.08
N ASP A 159 7.89 -29.31 42.65
CA ASP A 159 7.33 -28.53 41.53
C ASP A 159 7.24 -27.02 41.85
N LEU A 160 6.92 -26.67 43.10
CA LEU A 160 6.91 -25.28 43.56
C LEU A 160 8.31 -24.68 43.59
N GLY A 161 9.30 -25.44 44.06
CA GLY A 161 10.70 -25.00 44.09
C GLY A 161 11.28 -24.84 42.69
N SER A 162 11.00 -25.74 41.76
CA SER A 162 11.39 -25.63 40.33
C SER A 162 10.92 -24.29 39.73
N ASN A 163 9.68 -23.89 40.03
CA ASN A 163 9.15 -22.60 39.61
C ASN A 163 9.83 -21.39 40.28
N ARG A 164 10.29 -21.52 41.53
CA ARG A 164 11.09 -20.47 42.20
C ARG A 164 12.46 -20.35 41.55
N VAL A 165 13.13 -21.48 41.33
CA VAL A 165 14.46 -21.54 40.71
C VAL A 165 14.48 -20.91 39.32
N ARG A 166 13.40 -21.08 38.55
CA ARG A 166 13.22 -20.46 37.22
C ARG A 166 13.18 -18.92 37.23
N ARG A 167 13.25 -18.28 38.40
CA ARG A 167 13.28 -16.82 38.57
C ARG A 167 14.58 -16.30 39.17
N LEU A 168 15.49 -17.19 39.55
CA LEU A 168 16.76 -16.84 40.18
C LEU A 168 17.76 -16.41 39.12
N GLN A 169 18.57 -15.39 39.44
CA GLN A 169 19.50 -14.79 38.48
C GLN A 169 20.94 -15.25 38.69
N THR A 170 21.25 -15.83 39.86
CA THR A 170 22.62 -16.15 40.25
C THR A 170 22.77 -17.63 40.65
N GLY A 171 23.96 -18.18 40.39
CA GLY A 171 24.30 -19.55 40.80
C GLY A 171 24.32 -19.76 42.31
N SER A 172 24.57 -18.70 43.10
CA SER A 172 24.53 -18.77 44.57
C SER A 172 23.11 -18.91 45.12
N GLU A 173 22.13 -18.21 44.54
CA GLU A 173 20.73 -18.35 44.94
C GLU A 173 20.21 -19.74 44.57
N TYR A 174 20.59 -20.24 43.39
CA TYR A 174 20.30 -21.61 42.97
C TYR A 174 20.84 -22.64 43.96
N ALA A 175 22.13 -22.53 44.34
CA ALA A 175 22.76 -23.44 45.29
C ALA A 175 22.06 -23.42 46.66
N GLY A 176 21.62 -22.24 47.12
CA GLY A 176 20.82 -22.08 48.33
C GLY A 176 19.49 -22.85 48.26
N GLU A 177 18.77 -22.74 47.15
CA GLU A 177 17.47 -23.41 46.99
C GLU A 177 17.61 -24.95 46.90
N VAL A 178 18.70 -25.45 46.29
CA VAL A 178 19.03 -26.89 46.30
C VAL A 178 19.36 -27.36 47.72
N GLN A 179 20.10 -26.55 48.50
CA GLN A 179 20.41 -26.87 49.88
C GLN A 179 19.15 -26.88 50.76
N ASP A 180 18.22 -25.93 50.55
CA ASP A 180 16.92 -25.89 51.24
C ASP A 180 16.07 -27.12 50.89
N TRP A 181 16.10 -27.57 49.63
CA TRP A 181 15.48 -28.84 49.23
C TRP A 181 16.06 -30.05 49.96
N TYR A 182 17.39 -30.13 50.06
CA TYR A 182 18.03 -31.21 50.82
C TYR A 182 17.64 -31.18 52.30
N GLY A 183 17.62 -29.99 52.92
CA GLY A 183 17.15 -29.80 54.29
C GLY A 183 15.70 -30.23 54.49
N TYR A 184 14.83 -29.91 53.52
CA TYR A 184 13.42 -30.36 53.52
C TYR A 184 13.31 -31.89 53.46
N VAL A 185 13.99 -32.54 52.50
CA VAL A 185 13.96 -34.01 52.35
C VAL A 185 14.50 -34.71 53.59
N ASP A 186 15.49 -34.12 54.25
CA ASP A 186 16.07 -34.67 55.48
C ASP A 186 15.13 -34.61 56.67
N GLY A 187 14.31 -33.55 56.74
CA GLY A 187 13.25 -33.40 57.72
C GLY A 187 12.08 -34.38 57.56
N LEU A 188 11.93 -35.06 56.41
CA LEU A 188 10.83 -36.00 56.17
C LEU A 188 10.94 -37.23 57.08
N GLN A 189 9.87 -37.54 57.80
CA GLN A 189 9.77 -38.70 58.67
C GLN A 189 9.26 -39.93 57.90
N GLY A 190 9.56 -41.15 58.38
CA GLY A 190 9.07 -42.41 57.79
C GLY A 190 9.81 -42.89 56.52
N LEU A 191 10.68 -42.08 55.92
CA LEU A 191 11.47 -42.47 54.75
C LEU A 191 12.81 -43.11 55.12
N THR A 192 13.18 -44.16 54.38
CA THR A 192 14.51 -44.78 54.48
C THR A 192 15.59 -43.84 53.95
N PRO A 193 16.87 -43.98 54.39
CA PRO A 193 17.97 -43.18 53.86
C PRO A 193 18.11 -43.27 52.33
N VAL A 194 17.84 -44.44 51.74
CA VAL A 194 17.85 -44.66 50.29
C VAL A 194 16.74 -43.87 49.60
N ALA A 195 15.52 -43.87 50.15
CA ALA A 195 14.40 -43.11 49.60
C ALA A 195 14.65 -41.60 49.67
N LYS A 196 15.23 -41.11 50.77
CA LYS A 196 15.65 -39.70 50.91
C LYS A 196 16.71 -39.33 49.88
N GLN A 197 17.76 -40.12 49.71
CA GLN A 197 18.80 -39.83 48.73
C GLN A 197 18.26 -39.78 47.30
N LYS A 198 17.32 -40.68 46.96
CA LYS A 198 16.66 -40.66 45.66
C LYS A 198 15.85 -39.37 45.45
N LEU A 199 15.04 -38.96 46.43
CA LEU A 199 14.27 -37.71 46.37
C LEU A 199 15.17 -36.46 46.28
N ARG A 200 16.30 -36.44 46.99
CA ARG A 200 17.29 -35.36 46.88
C ARG A 200 17.75 -35.20 45.43
N LEU A 201 18.21 -36.28 44.80
CA LEU A 201 18.71 -36.27 43.42
C LEU A 201 17.61 -35.86 42.43
N GLU A 202 16.39 -36.42 42.56
CA GLU A 202 15.27 -36.07 41.69
C GLU A 202 14.94 -34.58 41.76
N GLY A 203 14.84 -33.99 42.95
CA GLY A 203 14.54 -32.56 43.07
C GLY A 203 15.69 -31.64 42.67
N ALA A 204 16.94 -32.00 42.96
CA ALA A 204 18.10 -31.23 42.50
C ALA A 204 18.18 -31.21 40.96
N GLN A 205 17.92 -32.35 40.31
CA GLN A 205 17.88 -32.45 38.85
C GLN A 205 16.79 -31.54 38.26
N GLU A 206 15.57 -31.59 38.80
CA GLU A 206 14.45 -30.75 38.35
C GLU A 206 14.76 -29.25 38.52
N TYR A 207 15.32 -28.85 39.67
CA TYR A 207 15.73 -27.47 39.93
C TYR A 207 16.82 -27.03 38.95
N THR A 208 17.80 -27.90 38.68
CA THR A 208 18.89 -27.62 37.75
C THR A 208 18.34 -27.33 36.34
N VAL A 209 17.45 -28.19 35.85
CA VAL A 209 16.82 -28.02 34.53
C VAL A 209 16.03 -26.70 34.47
N ALA A 210 15.27 -26.37 35.52
CA ALA A 210 14.53 -25.12 35.59
C ALA A 210 15.45 -23.88 35.59
N PHE A 211 16.56 -23.93 36.34
CA PHE A 211 17.55 -22.85 36.38
C PHE A 211 18.21 -22.61 35.02
N VAL A 212 18.69 -23.68 34.38
CA VAL A 212 19.36 -23.58 33.08
C VAL A 212 18.38 -23.11 32.00
N ASN A 213 17.12 -23.54 32.05
CA ASN A 213 16.10 -23.01 31.13
C ASN A 213 15.86 -21.51 31.33
N HIS A 214 15.86 -21.01 32.57
CA HIS A 214 15.79 -19.56 32.81
C HIS A 214 17.00 -18.81 32.22
N LEU A 215 18.20 -19.37 32.40
CA LEU A 215 19.41 -18.81 31.80
C LEU A 215 19.36 -18.89 30.27
N ASN A 216 18.82 -19.95 29.67
CA ASN A 216 18.61 -20.03 28.22
C ASN A 216 17.73 -18.90 27.69
N ASP A 217 16.67 -18.57 28.42
CA ASP A 217 15.72 -17.51 28.05
C ASP A 217 16.31 -16.09 28.22
N THR A 218 17.19 -15.88 29.21
CA THR A 218 17.66 -14.54 29.60
C THR A 218 19.12 -14.24 29.23
N ASN A 219 19.99 -15.23 29.32
CA ASN A 219 21.42 -15.14 29.02
C ASN A 219 21.97 -16.50 28.52
N PRO A 220 21.66 -16.88 27.27
CA PRO A 220 22.03 -18.19 26.73
C PRO A 220 23.54 -18.41 26.67
N ALA A 221 24.35 -17.34 26.58
CA ALA A 221 25.81 -17.43 26.63
C ALA A 221 26.31 -17.88 28.01
N ALA A 222 25.73 -17.35 29.09
CA ALA A 222 26.05 -17.79 30.45
C ALA A 222 25.59 -19.24 30.72
N ALA A 223 24.44 -19.64 30.17
CA ALA A 223 23.96 -21.02 30.25
C ALA A 223 24.96 -22.00 29.62
N ILE A 224 25.44 -21.71 28.40
CA ILE A 224 26.47 -22.53 27.73
C ILE A 224 27.76 -22.57 28.56
N ALA A 225 28.22 -21.41 29.07
CA ALA A 225 29.45 -21.35 29.86
C ALA A 225 29.37 -22.20 31.14
N MET A 226 28.22 -22.21 31.83
CA MET A 226 28.01 -23.02 33.03
C MET A 226 27.91 -24.52 32.73
N LEU A 227 27.24 -24.89 31.63
CA LEU A 227 27.17 -26.27 31.15
C LEU A 227 28.55 -26.79 30.71
N ASP A 228 29.31 -26.01 29.95
CA ASP A 228 30.65 -26.38 29.47
C ASP A 228 31.69 -26.42 30.60
N ALA A 229 31.46 -25.68 31.69
CA ALA A 229 32.29 -25.72 32.90
C ALA A 229 32.06 -26.96 33.80
N GLY A 230 31.09 -27.81 33.47
CA GLY A 230 30.76 -29.01 34.27
C GLY A 230 30.09 -28.70 35.60
N THR A 231 29.46 -27.52 35.74
CA THR A 231 28.85 -27.06 37.01
C THR A 231 27.71 -27.97 37.49
N PHE A 232 27.12 -28.74 36.58
CA PHE A 232 25.91 -29.53 36.82
C PHE A 232 26.10 -31.05 36.60
N ASP A 233 27.34 -31.52 36.43
CA ASP A 233 27.64 -32.92 36.08
C ASP A 233 27.19 -33.93 37.13
N GLU A 234 27.07 -33.50 38.40
CA GLU A 234 26.56 -34.33 39.49
C GLU A 234 25.03 -34.46 39.48
N MET A 235 24.32 -33.57 38.77
CA MET A 235 22.85 -33.44 38.83
C MET A 235 22.17 -33.76 37.50
N LEU A 236 22.86 -33.55 36.38
CA LEU A 236 22.33 -33.77 35.03
C LEU A 236 23.03 -34.94 34.35
N SER A 237 22.27 -35.68 33.55
CA SER A 237 22.86 -36.65 32.63
C SER A 237 23.53 -35.96 31.43
N PRO A 238 24.54 -36.58 30.79
CA PRO A 238 25.18 -36.01 29.60
C PRO A 238 24.20 -35.64 28.47
N GLN A 239 23.14 -36.43 28.28
CA GLN A 239 22.11 -36.16 27.29
C GLN A 239 21.30 -34.88 27.61
N GLN A 240 21.00 -34.64 28.90
CA GLN A 240 20.31 -33.42 29.32
C GLN A 240 21.18 -32.18 29.16
N VAL A 241 22.47 -32.29 29.47
CA VAL A 241 23.45 -31.20 29.26
C VAL A 241 23.50 -30.81 27.77
N GLU A 242 23.61 -31.79 26.87
CA GLU A 242 23.64 -31.53 25.42
C GLU A 242 22.34 -30.92 24.90
N GLN A 243 21.18 -31.42 25.36
CA GLN A 243 19.88 -30.87 24.98
C GLN A 243 19.72 -29.41 25.42
N LEU A 244 20.08 -29.09 26.66
CA LEU A 244 20.03 -27.72 27.19
C LEU A 244 20.99 -26.80 26.43
N ARG A 245 22.21 -27.27 26.13
CA ARG A 245 23.21 -26.53 25.34
C ARG A 245 22.72 -26.23 23.93
N ASN A 246 22.11 -27.19 23.26
CA ASN A 246 21.53 -27.00 21.93
C ASN A 246 20.39 -25.97 21.98
N GLY A 247 19.58 -25.98 23.03
CA GLY A 247 18.56 -24.95 23.30
C GLY A 247 19.17 -23.54 23.38
N SER A 248 20.23 -23.36 24.17
CA SER A 248 20.92 -22.06 24.29
C SER A 248 21.47 -21.55 22.95
N GLN A 249 22.06 -22.45 22.14
CA GLN A 249 22.60 -22.09 20.83
C GLN A 249 21.52 -21.62 19.85
N VAL A 250 20.33 -22.22 19.92
CA VAL A 250 19.19 -21.81 19.07
C VAL A 250 18.74 -20.39 19.43
N GLU A 251 18.65 -20.04 20.71
CA GLU A 251 18.27 -18.68 21.14
C GLU A 251 19.33 -17.64 20.74
N LEU A 252 20.63 -17.96 20.83
CA LEU A 252 21.69 -17.07 20.31
C LEU A 252 21.53 -16.81 18.81
N ARG A 253 21.32 -17.86 18.00
CA ARG A 253 21.09 -17.70 16.56
C ARG A 253 19.80 -16.93 16.26
N ARG A 254 18.75 -17.10 17.08
CA ARG A 254 17.51 -16.33 16.95
C ARG A 254 17.75 -14.85 17.18
N ALA A 255 18.50 -14.47 18.21
CA ALA A 255 18.83 -13.07 18.50
C ALA A 255 19.66 -12.43 17.36
N GLU A 256 20.67 -13.14 16.86
CA GLU A 256 21.45 -12.70 15.70
C GLU A 256 20.58 -12.53 14.44
N ALA A 257 19.70 -13.48 14.17
CA ALA A 257 18.78 -13.42 13.04
C ALA A 257 17.80 -12.23 13.14
N GLN A 258 17.32 -11.89 14.35
CA GLN A 258 16.47 -10.72 14.58
C GLN A 258 17.20 -9.41 14.27
N LEU A 259 18.46 -9.26 14.72
CA LEU A 259 19.28 -8.08 14.42
C LEU A 259 19.54 -7.93 12.92
N VAL A 260 19.89 -9.03 12.23
CA VAL A 260 20.09 -9.03 10.78
C VAL A 260 18.79 -8.69 10.06
N HIS A 261 17.65 -9.20 10.53
CA HIS A 261 16.34 -8.88 9.96
C HIS A 261 15.99 -7.40 10.09
N GLN A 262 16.17 -6.79 11.27
CA GLN A 262 15.95 -5.35 11.48
C GLN A 262 16.84 -4.49 10.56
N ALA A 263 18.14 -4.80 10.49
CA ALA A 263 19.05 -4.08 9.60
C ALA A 263 18.65 -4.20 8.11
N ASN A 264 18.10 -5.35 7.70
CA ASN A 264 17.59 -5.53 6.34
C ASN A 264 16.29 -4.76 6.08
N LEU A 265 15.40 -4.64 7.06
CA LEU A 265 14.19 -3.81 6.95
C LEU A 265 14.54 -2.33 6.80
N GLU A 266 15.49 -1.81 7.58
CA GLU A 266 15.95 -0.43 7.46
C GLU A 266 16.57 -0.14 6.08
N LYS A 267 17.39 -1.08 5.58
CA LYS A 267 17.94 -1.00 4.22
C LYS A 267 16.85 -1.04 3.15
N ALA A 268 15.82 -1.86 3.32
CA ALA A 268 14.71 -1.93 2.37
C ALA A 268 13.91 -0.63 2.34
N ALA A 269 13.55 -0.08 3.51
CA ALA A 269 12.85 1.19 3.62
C ALA A 269 13.63 2.35 2.99
N ALA A 270 14.95 2.44 3.26
CA ALA A 270 15.80 3.46 2.65
C ALA A 270 15.86 3.33 1.11
N LYS A 271 15.90 2.11 0.57
CA LYS A 271 15.86 1.88 -0.88
C LYS A 271 14.52 2.32 -1.49
N GLU A 272 13.41 2.08 -0.80
CA GLU A 272 12.07 2.47 -1.27
C GLU A 272 11.89 4.00 -1.27
N GLU A 273 12.37 4.70 -0.24
CA GLU A 273 12.38 6.18 -0.22
C GLU A 273 13.18 6.76 -1.40
N ILE A 274 14.36 6.19 -1.69
CA ILE A 274 15.21 6.62 -2.80
C ILE A 274 14.53 6.37 -4.16
N ALA A 275 13.90 5.19 -4.32
CA ALA A 275 13.16 4.86 -5.54
C ALA A 275 11.99 5.84 -5.75
N THR A 276 11.27 6.16 -4.68
CA THR A 276 10.17 7.13 -4.70
C THR A 276 10.65 8.52 -5.10
N ALA A 277 11.73 9.03 -4.50
CA ALA A 277 12.27 10.34 -4.84
C ALA A 277 12.79 10.40 -6.29
N THR A 278 13.38 9.31 -6.78
CA THR A 278 13.77 9.18 -8.19
C THR A 278 12.57 9.27 -9.12
N GLU A 279 11.49 8.54 -8.81
CA GLU A 279 10.27 8.51 -9.61
C GLU A 279 9.58 9.89 -9.61
N LEU A 280 9.41 10.51 -8.44
CA LEU A 280 8.85 11.86 -8.32
C LEU A 280 9.63 12.89 -9.14
N SER A 281 10.97 12.83 -9.09
CA SER A 281 11.81 13.71 -9.91
C SER A 281 11.63 13.46 -11.40
N SER A 282 11.47 12.19 -11.82
CA SER A 282 11.21 11.85 -13.22
C SER A 282 9.85 12.36 -13.72
N GLN A 283 8.87 12.48 -12.82
CA GLN A 283 7.56 13.08 -13.06
C GLN A 283 7.60 14.62 -13.01
N GLY A 284 8.76 15.22 -12.78
CA GLY A 284 8.94 16.67 -12.71
C GLY A 284 8.55 17.29 -11.36
N ILE A 285 8.35 16.49 -10.32
CA ILE A 285 8.07 16.96 -8.96
C ILE A 285 9.40 17.33 -8.28
N ASP A 286 9.46 18.50 -7.66
CA ASP A 286 10.66 18.97 -6.97
C ASP A 286 10.88 18.17 -5.68
N VAL A 287 11.98 17.42 -5.64
CA VAL A 287 12.44 16.64 -4.48
C VAL A 287 13.71 17.21 -3.86
N SER A 288 14.12 18.42 -4.27
CA SER A 288 15.44 18.96 -3.96
C SER A 288 15.73 19.12 -2.47
N GLU A 289 14.71 19.28 -1.62
CA GLU A 289 14.84 19.32 -0.16
C GLU A 289 15.15 17.95 0.47
N GLN A 290 14.69 16.85 -0.16
CA GLN A 290 14.85 15.49 0.36
C GLN A 290 16.21 14.88 -0.01
N LEU A 291 16.80 15.32 -1.13
CA LEU A 291 18.03 14.77 -1.69
C LEU A 291 19.22 14.73 -0.71
N PRO A 292 19.50 15.77 0.12
CA PRO A 292 20.62 15.71 1.07
C PRO A 292 20.49 14.56 2.08
N GLY A 293 19.27 14.32 2.60
CA GLY A 293 19.00 13.22 3.53
C GLY A 293 19.11 11.85 2.87
N LEU A 294 18.62 11.71 1.64
CA LEU A 294 18.72 10.46 0.88
C LEU A 294 20.16 10.12 0.48
N ILE A 295 20.98 11.14 0.15
CA ILE A 295 22.41 10.96 -0.11
C ILE A 295 23.12 10.43 1.13
N ALA A 296 22.85 11.01 2.30
CA ALA A 296 23.44 10.55 3.56
C ALA A 296 23.03 9.11 3.89
N LYS A 297 21.74 8.76 3.71
CA LYS A 297 21.23 7.38 3.89
C LYS A 297 21.90 6.40 2.93
N ALA A 298 22.02 6.74 1.64
CA ALA A 298 22.68 5.88 0.64
C ALA A 298 24.17 5.68 0.94
N ALA A 299 24.87 6.73 1.38
CA ALA A 299 26.27 6.66 1.79
C ALA A 299 26.46 5.77 3.03
N ALA A 300 25.58 5.87 4.03
CA ALA A 300 25.61 5.01 5.22
C ALA A 300 25.37 3.52 4.88
N MET A 301 24.63 3.22 3.81
CA MET A 301 24.45 1.87 3.30
C MET A 301 25.62 1.37 2.42
N GLY A 302 26.58 2.23 2.06
CA GLY A 302 27.68 1.90 1.16
C GLY A 302 27.30 1.84 -0.33
N ASP A 303 26.13 2.35 -0.73
CA ASP A 303 25.69 2.35 -2.13
C ASP A 303 26.19 3.60 -2.87
N THR A 304 27.44 3.53 -3.32
CA THR A 304 28.13 4.62 -4.03
C THR A 304 27.47 4.96 -5.37
N SER A 305 26.82 4.00 -6.03
CA SER A 305 26.14 4.19 -7.32
C SER A 305 24.91 5.08 -7.17
N THR A 306 24.13 4.83 -6.11
CA THR A 306 22.93 5.60 -5.79
C THR A 306 23.28 6.99 -5.27
N VAL A 307 24.36 7.12 -4.50
CA VAL A 307 24.89 8.42 -4.08
C VAL A 307 25.22 9.30 -5.31
N ALA A 308 25.95 8.76 -6.29
CA ALA A 308 26.28 9.49 -7.52
C ALA A 308 25.03 9.92 -8.29
N LYS A 309 24.03 9.03 -8.39
CA LYS A 309 22.75 9.35 -9.04
C LYS A 309 22.01 10.50 -8.33
N LEU A 310 21.84 10.42 -7.02
CA LEU A 310 21.15 11.44 -6.22
C LEU A 310 21.90 12.79 -6.22
N GLN A 311 23.24 12.77 -6.23
CA GLN A 311 24.05 13.98 -6.40
C GLN A 311 23.87 14.61 -7.78
N GLY A 312 23.75 13.80 -8.84
CA GLY A 312 23.38 14.26 -10.18
C GLY A 312 22.02 14.97 -10.18
N MET A 313 21.01 14.37 -9.57
CA MET A 313 19.68 14.97 -9.42
C MET A 313 19.73 16.30 -8.65
N ALA A 314 20.53 16.38 -7.57
CA ALA A 314 20.67 17.60 -6.79
C ALA A 314 21.30 18.74 -7.61
N ARG A 315 22.28 18.43 -8.46
CA ARG A 315 22.87 19.39 -9.41
C ARG A 315 21.84 19.83 -10.45
N ASP A 316 21.07 18.90 -11.02
CA ASP A 316 20.02 19.22 -12.01
C ASP A 316 18.95 20.15 -11.42
N SER A 317 18.52 19.92 -10.18
CA SER A 317 17.62 20.82 -9.46
C SER A 317 18.24 22.20 -9.22
N ALA A 318 19.53 22.28 -8.89
CA ALA A 318 20.23 23.55 -8.72
C ALA A 318 20.29 24.33 -10.05
N PHE A 319 20.61 23.65 -11.16
CA PHE A 319 20.56 24.25 -12.49
C PHE A 319 19.14 24.69 -12.87
N ALA A 320 18.11 23.91 -12.54
CA ALA A 320 16.73 24.28 -12.81
C ALA A 320 16.30 25.55 -12.07
N ARG A 321 16.72 25.76 -10.81
CA ARG A 321 16.43 27.01 -10.09
C ARG A 321 17.10 28.22 -10.73
N VAL A 322 18.33 28.07 -11.21
CA VAL A 322 19.09 29.18 -11.81
C VAL A 322 18.61 29.46 -13.23
N TRP A 323 18.51 28.44 -14.07
CA TRP A 323 18.27 28.59 -15.51
C TRP A 323 16.81 28.43 -15.92
N GLY A 324 15.95 27.89 -15.07
CA GLY A 324 14.52 27.72 -15.35
C GLY A 324 13.77 29.04 -15.51
N THR A 325 14.22 30.11 -14.83
CA THR A 325 13.60 31.45 -14.88
C THR A 325 14.24 32.38 -15.90
N VAL A 326 15.41 32.01 -16.41
CA VAL A 326 16.22 32.80 -17.35
C VAL A 326 15.58 32.80 -18.75
N SER A 327 15.89 33.79 -19.59
CA SER A 327 15.32 33.84 -20.94
C SER A 327 15.90 32.71 -21.83
N PRO A 328 15.12 32.17 -22.80
CA PRO A 328 15.63 31.18 -23.75
C PRO A 328 16.86 31.66 -24.51
N LEU A 329 16.92 32.95 -24.85
CA LEU A 329 18.06 33.56 -25.53
C LEU A 329 19.33 33.48 -24.67
N GLN A 330 19.22 33.78 -23.38
CA GLN A 330 20.33 33.68 -22.43
C GLN A 330 20.76 32.22 -22.21
N ARG A 331 19.80 31.28 -22.14
CA ARG A 331 20.10 29.84 -22.10
C ARG A 331 20.83 29.36 -23.35
N GLN A 332 20.39 29.79 -24.53
CA GLN A 332 21.03 29.44 -25.80
C GLN A 332 22.45 29.99 -25.89
N ALA A 333 22.66 31.24 -25.46
CA ALA A 333 24.00 31.83 -25.38
C ALA A 333 24.90 31.06 -24.40
N ARG A 334 24.38 30.63 -23.25
CA ARG A 334 25.11 29.80 -22.28
C ARG A 334 25.46 28.42 -22.86
N LEU A 335 24.50 27.76 -23.52
CA LEU A 335 24.73 26.49 -24.20
C LEU A 335 25.86 26.61 -25.24
N GLN A 336 25.83 27.66 -26.08
CA GLN A 336 26.90 27.91 -27.06
C GLN A 336 28.25 28.19 -26.39
N ALA A 337 28.27 28.95 -25.30
CA ALA A 337 29.48 29.22 -24.53
C ALA A 337 30.09 27.93 -23.95
N LEU A 338 29.25 27.04 -23.41
CA LEU A 338 29.67 25.72 -22.88
C LEU A 338 30.18 24.80 -24.00
N GLN A 339 29.51 24.78 -25.15
CA GLN A 339 29.91 24.01 -26.32
C GLN A 339 31.24 24.50 -26.92
N ALA A 340 31.54 25.79 -26.84
CA ALA A 340 32.78 26.38 -27.33
C ALA A 340 34.02 25.99 -26.51
N ILE A 341 33.86 25.53 -25.26
CA ILE A 341 34.96 25.02 -24.44
C ILE A 341 35.34 23.61 -24.97
N PRO A 342 36.61 23.31 -25.30
CA PRO A 342 37.03 21.99 -25.78
C PRO A 342 36.73 20.86 -24.78
N GLU A 343 36.42 19.65 -25.29
CA GLU A 343 35.88 18.52 -24.52
C GLU A 343 36.78 18.01 -23.37
N GLY A 344 38.09 18.27 -23.39
CA GLY A 344 39.01 17.96 -22.27
C GLY A 344 39.33 19.12 -21.32
N LYS A 345 38.75 20.32 -21.55
CA LYS A 345 39.00 21.53 -20.75
C LYS A 345 37.78 21.99 -19.94
N ARG A 346 36.63 21.35 -20.12
CA ARG A 346 35.40 21.62 -19.35
C ARG A 346 35.59 21.10 -17.92
N THR A 347 35.20 21.90 -16.93
CA THR A 347 35.10 21.39 -15.56
C THR A 347 33.95 20.37 -15.44
N GLU A 348 33.94 19.55 -14.39
CA GLU A 348 32.80 18.65 -14.14
C GLU A 348 31.47 19.40 -14.04
N ASN A 349 31.49 20.61 -13.50
CA ASN A 349 30.30 21.45 -13.39
C ASN A 349 29.85 21.96 -14.77
N ASP A 350 30.79 22.36 -15.65
CA ASP A 350 30.46 22.76 -17.02
C ASP A 350 29.87 21.60 -17.84
N GLN A 351 30.38 20.39 -17.66
CA GLN A 351 29.83 19.20 -18.31
C GLN A 351 28.41 18.86 -17.80
N ALA A 352 28.19 18.96 -16.49
CA ALA A 352 26.87 18.73 -15.90
C ALA A 352 25.86 19.79 -16.37
N GLU A 353 26.25 21.07 -16.39
CA GLU A 353 25.42 22.17 -16.87
C GLU A 353 25.09 22.03 -18.37
N LEU A 354 26.09 21.65 -19.19
CA LEU A 354 25.89 21.38 -20.61
C LEU A 354 24.86 20.26 -20.82
N LYS A 355 25.01 19.13 -20.11
CA LYS A 355 24.07 18.01 -20.16
C LYS A 355 22.68 18.40 -19.70
N TRP A 356 22.58 19.25 -18.68
CA TRP A 356 21.30 19.81 -18.21
C TRP A 356 20.63 20.61 -19.33
N HIS A 357 21.34 21.52 -19.99
CA HIS A 357 20.80 22.29 -21.12
C HIS A 357 20.40 21.41 -22.31
N GLU A 358 21.14 20.34 -22.59
CA GLU A 358 20.84 19.41 -23.68
C GLU A 358 19.64 18.48 -23.40
N GLY A 359 19.34 18.21 -22.12
CA GLY A 359 18.21 17.40 -21.67
C GLY A 359 17.11 18.23 -20.99
N PRO A 360 17.04 18.26 -19.65
CA PRO A 360 16.00 18.95 -18.89
C PRO A 360 15.77 20.43 -19.28
N GLY A 361 16.81 21.16 -19.64
CA GLY A 361 16.74 22.57 -20.05
C GLY A 361 15.87 22.81 -21.29
N ARG A 362 15.72 21.82 -22.18
CA ARG A 362 14.79 21.90 -23.32
C ARG A 362 13.34 22.00 -22.89
N SER A 363 12.97 21.44 -21.73
CA SER A 363 11.61 21.56 -21.20
C SER A 363 11.27 23.02 -20.86
N ALA A 364 12.22 23.80 -20.33
CA ALA A 364 12.04 25.22 -20.05
C ALA A 364 11.83 26.04 -21.34
N ASP A 365 12.52 25.70 -22.43
CA ASP A 365 12.30 26.31 -23.74
C ASP A 365 10.94 25.92 -24.34
N SER A 366 10.49 24.69 -24.11
CA SER A 366 9.15 24.25 -24.54
C SER A 366 8.04 25.00 -23.81
N ARG A 367 8.18 25.25 -22.49
CA ARG A 367 7.23 26.05 -21.70
C ARG A 367 7.11 27.48 -22.24
N PHE A 368 8.26 28.11 -22.52
CA PHE A 368 8.27 29.43 -23.15
C PHE A 368 7.60 29.42 -24.54
N THR A 369 7.89 28.42 -25.37
CA THR A 369 7.33 28.34 -26.73
C THR A 369 5.81 28.14 -26.72
N ALA A 370 5.27 27.43 -25.73
CA ALA A 370 3.84 27.20 -25.57
C ALA A 370 3.08 28.45 -25.12
N ASP A 371 3.63 29.24 -24.19
CA ASP A 371 3.03 30.48 -23.70
C ASP A 371 4.11 31.50 -23.30
N LYS A 372 4.56 32.32 -24.26
CA LYS A 372 5.66 33.26 -24.03
C LYS A 372 5.31 34.33 -22.99
N ALA A 373 4.09 34.86 -23.07
CA ALA A 373 3.65 35.90 -22.16
C ALA A 373 3.33 35.32 -20.77
N GLY A 374 2.76 34.11 -20.68
CA GLY A 374 2.58 33.39 -19.42
C GLY A 374 3.91 33.03 -18.75
N PHE A 375 4.90 32.59 -19.54
CA PHE A 375 6.27 32.38 -19.03
C PHE A 375 6.85 33.68 -18.47
N ALA A 376 6.73 34.80 -19.19
CA ALA A 376 7.21 36.09 -18.70
C ALA A 376 6.43 36.59 -17.48
N LEU A 377 5.15 36.20 -17.32
CA LEU A 377 4.37 36.49 -16.11
C LEU A 377 4.91 35.75 -14.89
N GLU A 378 5.34 34.49 -15.06
CA GLU A 378 5.89 33.67 -13.97
C GLU A 378 7.34 34.02 -13.63
N THR A 379 8.16 34.37 -14.61
CA THR A 379 9.63 34.45 -14.42
C THR A 379 10.21 35.85 -14.40
N ALA A 380 9.49 36.87 -14.88
CA ALA A 380 10.02 38.23 -14.88
C ALA A 380 10.13 38.79 -13.44
N PRO A 381 11.12 39.66 -13.16
CA PRO A 381 11.18 40.39 -11.90
C PRO A 381 9.86 41.13 -11.60
N ALA A 382 9.57 41.34 -10.32
CA ALA A 382 8.36 42.03 -9.89
C ALA A 382 8.20 43.38 -10.63
N GLY A 383 7.05 43.58 -11.28
CA GLY A 383 6.73 44.77 -12.07
C GLY A 383 7.25 44.80 -13.51
N MET A 384 8.00 43.78 -13.96
CA MET A 384 8.51 43.63 -15.33
C MET A 384 7.71 42.62 -16.18
N GLY A 385 6.77 41.89 -15.57
CA GLY A 385 5.86 40.99 -16.25
C GLY A 385 4.83 41.71 -17.15
N PRO A 386 4.04 40.96 -17.94
CA PRO A 386 3.00 41.54 -18.79
C PRO A 386 1.99 42.33 -17.95
N PRO A 387 1.74 43.62 -18.25
CA PRO A 387 0.72 44.40 -17.57
C PRO A 387 -0.67 43.76 -17.74
N ALA A 388 -1.41 43.57 -16.65
CA ALA A 388 -2.75 42.97 -16.70
C ALA A 388 -3.71 43.79 -17.59
N ILE A 389 -4.61 43.08 -18.27
CA ILE A 389 -5.74 43.66 -19.03
C ILE A 389 -7.01 43.31 -18.26
N GLU A 390 -7.52 44.26 -17.50
CA GLU A 390 -8.77 44.11 -16.74
C GLU A 390 -9.98 44.41 -17.63
N ASN A 391 -9.82 45.35 -18.55
CA ASN A 391 -10.87 45.77 -19.46
C ASN A 391 -10.37 45.83 -20.91
N TRP A 392 -10.87 44.90 -21.73
CA TRP A 392 -10.59 44.82 -23.18
C TRP A 392 -11.09 46.03 -24.00
N GLY A 393 -11.90 46.91 -23.41
CA GLY A 393 -12.30 48.21 -23.99
C GLY A 393 -11.36 49.36 -23.62
N ASN A 394 -10.42 49.16 -22.69
CA ASN A 394 -9.50 50.20 -22.25
C ASN A 394 -8.25 50.25 -23.15
N ALA A 395 -8.23 51.19 -24.09
CA ALA A 395 -7.11 51.38 -25.00
C ALA A 395 -5.77 51.62 -24.29
N SER A 396 -5.78 52.24 -23.09
CA SER A 396 -4.53 52.51 -22.35
C SER A 396 -3.87 51.25 -21.81
N GLU A 397 -4.66 50.24 -21.39
CA GLU A 397 -4.15 48.94 -20.93
C GLU A 397 -3.50 48.18 -22.09
N LEU A 398 -4.15 48.17 -23.25
CA LEU A 398 -3.67 47.48 -24.44
C LEU A 398 -2.41 48.15 -25.01
N VAL A 399 -2.34 49.48 -24.99
CA VAL A 399 -1.12 50.22 -25.35
C VAL A 399 0.03 49.93 -24.37
N ARG A 400 -0.23 49.81 -23.06
CA ARG A 400 0.78 49.39 -22.08
C ARG A 400 1.27 47.98 -22.37
N ARG A 401 0.36 47.04 -22.67
CA ARG A 401 0.71 45.67 -23.05
C ARG A 401 1.56 45.63 -24.32
N GLU A 402 1.20 46.41 -25.33
CA GLU A 402 1.98 46.51 -26.57
C GLU A 402 3.37 47.13 -26.36
N LYS A 403 3.48 48.14 -25.49
CA LYS A 403 4.78 48.72 -25.12
C LYS A 403 5.66 47.70 -24.39
N TRP A 404 5.08 46.96 -23.45
CA TRP A 404 5.78 45.88 -22.75
C TRP A 404 6.25 44.80 -23.74
N MET A 405 5.36 44.32 -24.62
CA MET A 405 5.68 43.25 -25.57
C MET A 405 6.85 43.64 -26.46
N ARG A 406 6.89 44.89 -26.96
CA ARG A 406 8.02 45.40 -27.74
C ARG A 406 9.34 45.39 -26.96
N GLY A 407 9.34 45.80 -25.69
CA GLY A 407 10.54 45.74 -24.86
C GLY A 407 10.94 44.31 -24.50
N ALA A 408 9.97 43.41 -24.33
CA ALA A 408 10.21 42.01 -24.01
C ALA A 408 10.82 41.23 -25.20
N VAL A 409 10.58 41.65 -26.45
CA VAL A 409 11.25 41.06 -27.62
C VAL A 409 12.78 41.18 -27.51
N ASP A 410 13.31 42.28 -26.96
CA ASP A 410 14.76 42.46 -26.80
C ASP A 410 15.36 41.48 -25.78
N THR A 411 14.60 41.13 -24.74
CA THR A 411 15.04 40.22 -23.66
C THR A 411 14.85 38.74 -24.03
N TYR A 412 13.75 38.40 -24.69
CA TYR A 412 13.33 37.02 -24.95
C TYR A 412 13.50 36.60 -26.42
N GLY A 413 13.92 37.50 -27.32
CA GLY A 413 14.09 37.28 -28.76
C GLY A 413 12.80 37.28 -29.57
N SER A 414 11.70 36.78 -29.00
CA SER A 414 10.35 36.93 -29.55
C SER A 414 9.34 37.00 -28.40
N MET A 415 8.22 37.69 -28.60
CA MET A 415 7.18 37.78 -27.58
C MET A 415 5.80 37.81 -28.21
N ASP A 416 4.84 37.26 -27.48
CA ASP A 416 3.44 37.20 -27.84
C ASP A 416 2.65 38.24 -27.03
N PRO A 417 1.66 38.95 -27.61
CA PRO A 417 0.89 39.97 -26.89
C PRO A 417 0.05 39.44 -25.73
N LEU A 418 -0.46 38.20 -25.80
CA LEU A 418 -1.42 37.65 -24.85
C LEU A 418 -0.86 36.42 -24.13
N THR A 419 -1.28 36.23 -22.88
CA THR A 419 -1.03 34.99 -22.12
C THR A 419 -1.98 33.88 -22.54
N GLY A 420 -1.64 32.62 -22.27
CA GLY A 420 -2.48 31.47 -22.60
C GLY A 420 -3.86 31.53 -21.93
N ALA A 421 -3.95 32.07 -20.72
CA ALA A 421 -5.21 32.28 -20.02
C ALA A 421 -6.10 33.33 -20.72
N GLU A 422 -5.50 34.44 -21.17
CA GLU A 422 -6.19 35.48 -21.94
C GLU A 422 -6.65 34.95 -23.30
N VAL A 423 -5.80 34.19 -23.98
CA VAL A 423 -6.12 33.53 -25.27
C VAL A 423 -7.32 32.62 -25.12
N LYS A 424 -7.34 31.76 -24.09
CA LYS A 424 -8.46 30.85 -23.84
C LYS A 424 -9.76 31.60 -23.55
N ALA A 425 -9.71 32.64 -22.71
CA ALA A 425 -10.89 33.45 -22.40
C ALA A 425 -11.49 34.12 -23.66
N LEU A 426 -10.64 34.63 -24.55
CA LEU A 426 -11.08 35.22 -25.82
C LEU A 426 -11.57 34.16 -26.82
N GLN A 427 -10.97 32.96 -26.83
CA GLN A 427 -11.43 31.82 -27.65
C GLN A 427 -12.83 31.36 -27.24
N ASP A 428 -13.06 31.21 -25.93
CA ASP A 428 -14.36 30.82 -25.39
C ASP A 428 -15.42 31.87 -25.75
N ARG A 429 -15.09 33.17 -25.64
CA ARG A 429 -15.98 34.26 -26.05
C ARG A 429 -16.27 34.27 -27.56
N ALA A 430 -15.24 34.08 -28.38
CA ALA A 430 -15.37 34.09 -29.84
C ALA A 430 -16.17 32.89 -30.37
N SER A 431 -16.01 31.71 -29.75
CA SER A 431 -16.72 30.49 -30.15
C SER A 431 -18.16 30.42 -29.61
N GLY A 432 -18.46 31.10 -28.50
CA GLY A 432 -19.77 31.07 -27.87
C GLY A 432 -20.89 31.79 -28.64
N SER A 433 -20.58 32.83 -29.44
CA SER A 433 -21.58 33.52 -30.28
C SER A 433 -20.96 34.40 -31.37
N ASP A 434 -21.73 34.70 -32.41
CA ASP A 434 -21.34 35.67 -33.45
C ASP A 434 -21.14 37.09 -32.89
N VAL A 435 -21.86 37.46 -31.82
CA VAL A 435 -21.66 38.74 -31.11
C VAL A 435 -20.32 38.73 -30.39
N GLY A 436 -20.02 37.67 -29.64
CA GLY A 436 -18.73 37.49 -28.96
C GLY A 436 -17.55 37.49 -29.93
N TYR A 437 -17.69 36.84 -31.09
CA TYR A 437 -16.70 36.88 -32.16
C TYR A 437 -16.38 38.32 -32.63
N ARG A 438 -17.43 39.13 -32.84
CA ARG A 438 -17.27 40.54 -33.24
C ARG A 438 -16.63 41.39 -32.15
N GLU A 439 -17.05 41.19 -30.90
CA GLU A 439 -16.47 41.90 -29.75
C GLU A 439 -14.97 41.62 -29.64
N VAL A 440 -14.55 40.36 -29.73
CA VAL A 440 -13.14 39.97 -29.67
C VAL A 440 -12.33 40.65 -30.77
N LEU A 441 -12.79 40.61 -32.02
CA LEU A 441 -12.08 41.26 -33.13
C LEU A 441 -12.08 42.79 -33.01
N SER A 442 -13.17 43.39 -32.55
CA SER A 442 -13.24 44.83 -32.33
C SER A 442 -12.26 45.25 -31.24
N SER A 443 -12.27 44.58 -30.08
CA SER A 443 -11.37 44.87 -28.97
C SER A 443 -9.90 44.75 -29.35
N LEU A 444 -9.53 43.64 -30.03
CA LEU A 444 -8.15 43.44 -30.48
C LEU A 444 -7.73 44.45 -31.56
N GLY A 445 -8.63 44.78 -32.50
CA GLY A 445 -8.35 45.71 -33.60
C GLY A 445 -8.30 47.18 -33.18
N SER A 446 -9.12 47.59 -32.20
CA SER A 446 -9.09 48.96 -31.67
C SER A 446 -7.99 49.18 -30.63
N GLY A 447 -7.57 48.10 -29.96
CA GLY A 447 -6.66 48.18 -28.82
C GLY A 447 -5.18 48.03 -29.15
N PHE A 448 -4.84 47.22 -30.15
CA PHE A 448 -3.47 46.99 -30.59
C PHE A 448 -3.19 47.65 -31.94
N SER A 449 -1.94 48.07 -32.17
CA SER A 449 -1.53 48.49 -33.52
C SER A 449 -1.64 47.33 -34.53
N GLY A 450 -1.87 47.63 -35.80
CA GLY A 450 -2.28 46.63 -36.81
C GLY A 450 -1.44 45.34 -36.87
N ARG A 451 -0.10 45.42 -36.69
CA ARG A 451 0.74 44.20 -36.67
C ARG A 451 0.53 43.38 -35.40
N THR A 452 0.47 44.04 -34.25
CA THR A 452 0.21 43.41 -32.96
C THR A 452 -1.20 42.83 -32.88
N ALA A 453 -2.19 43.53 -33.44
CA ALA A 453 -3.57 43.06 -33.54
C ALA A 453 -3.67 41.76 -34.36
N MET A 454 -2.98 41.69 -35.51
CA MET A 454 -2.89 40.45 -36.29
C MET A 454 -2.21 39.31 -35.52
N GLN A 455 -1.15 39.60 -34.75
CA GLN A 455 -0.48 38.59 -33.92
C GLN A 455 -1.39 38.08 -32.81
N ALA A 456 -2.10 38.98 -32.11
CA ALA A 456 -3.08 38.62 -31.09
C ALA A 456 -4.21 37.76 -31.69
N VAL A 457 -4.74 38.13 -32.86
CA VAL A 457 -5.76 37.32 -33.55
C VAL A 457 -5.22 35.97 -33.99
N ARG A 458 -3.95 35.84 -34.40
CA ARG A 458 -3.34 34.53 -34.70
C ARG A 458 -3.24 33.63 -33.47
N GLN A 459 -3.09 34.19 -32.28
CA GLN A 459 -3.09 33.40 -31.04
C GLN A 459 -4.50 32.93 -30.69
N VAL A 460 -5.48 33.84 -30.74
CA VAL A 460 -6.87 33.53 -30.39
C VAL A 460 -7.54 32.67 -31.46
N LEU A 461 -7.38 33.00 -32.74
CA LEU A 461 -8.03 32.37 -33.89
C LEU A 461 -6.98 31.93 -34.93
N PRO A 462 -6.17 30.89 -34.64
CA PRO A 462 -5.03 30.52 -35.48
C PRO A 462 -5.41 30.10 -36.91
N SER A 463 -6.58 29.50 -37.09
CA SER A 463 -7.06 29.00 -38.38
C SER A 463 -7.98 29.98 -39.14
N ASP A 464 -8.30 31.15 -38.58
CA ASP A 464 -9.25 32.09 -39.20
C ASP A 464 -8.53 33.17 -40.02
N ALA A 465 -8.34 32.90 -41.31
CA ALA A 465 -7.70 33.85 -42.24
C ALA A 465 -8.53 35.13 -42.45
N PHE A 466 -9.86 35.07 -42.31
CA PHE A 466 -10.74 36.24 -42.37
C PHE A 466 -10.49 37.16 -41.17
N ALA A 467 -10.48 36.61 -39.96
CA ALA A 467 -10.18 37.33 -38.72
C ALA A 467 -8.84 38.07 -38.79
N GLN A 468 -7.80 37.36 -39.26
CA GLN A 468 -6.45 37.91 -39.40
C GLN A 468 -6.40 39.07 -40.41
N SER A 469 -7.23 39.05 -41.44
CA SER A 469 -7.28 40.09 -42.47
C SER A 469 -8.13 41.29 -42.03
N VAL A 470 -9.22 41.05 -41.31
CA VAL A 470 -10.21 42.08 -40.94
C VAL A 470 -9.77 42.92 -39.73
N VAL A 471 -9.01 42.35 -38.78
CA VAL A 471 -8.67 43.00 -37.51
C VAL A 471 -7.83 44.26 -37.67
N ALA A 472 -7.01 44.33 -38.72
CA ALA A 472 -6.13 45.47 -38.99
C ALA A 472 -6.81 46.59 -39.80
N LEU A 473 -8.07 46.42 -40.18
CA LEU A 473 -8.81 47.41 -40.96
C LEU A 473 -9.37 48.52 -40.08
N ALA A 474 -9.67 49.66 -40.70
CA ALA A 474 -10.32 50.77 -40.00
C ALA A 474 -11.67 50.31 -39.40
N PRO A 475 -12.08 50.79 -38.21
CA PRO A 475 -13.24 50.26 -37.49
C PRO A 475 -14.55 50.23 -38.29
N ASN A 476 -14.76 51.22 -39.17
CA ASN A 476 -15.92 51.25 -40.06
C ASN A 476 -15.89 50.15 -41.12
N VAL A 477 -14.71 49.88 -41.72
CA VAL A 477 -14.51 48.81 -42.71
C VAL A 477 -14.58 47.45 -42.04
N GLN A 478 -14.00 47.32 -40.84
CA GLN A 478 -14.09 46.11 -40.02
C GLN A 478 -15.55 45.75 -39.75
N ARG A 479 -16.38 46.74 -39.35
CA ARG A 479 -17.81 46.55 -39.14
C ARG A 479 -18.54 46.10 -40.41
N GLN A 480 -18.28 46.75 -41.55
CA GLN A 480 -18.88 46.36 -42.85
C GLN A 480 -18.54 44.91 -43.22
N ALA A 481 -17.29 44.48 -43.03
CA ALA A 481 -16.87 43.12 -43.30
C ALA A 481 -17.55 42.11 -42.35
N LEU A 482 -17.66 42.43 -41.05
CA LEU A 482 -18.31 41.55 -40.07
C LEU A 482 -19.83 41.47 -40.29
N ASP A 483 -20.47 42.59 -40.64
CA ASP A 483 -21.88 42.65 -41.05
C ASP A 483 -22.13 41.84 -42.29
N GLY A 484 -21.36 42.06 -43.34
CA GLY A 484 -21.47 41.32 -44.59
C GLY A 484 -21.20 39.82 -44.45
N ARG A 485 -20.30 39.41 -43.54
CA ARG A 485 -20.07 37.99 -43.28
C ARG A 485 -21.30 37.34 -42.65
N ASN A 486 -21.95 38.01 -41.69
CA ASN A 486 -23.19 37.50 -41.09
C ASN A 486 -24.35 37.54 -42.08
N GLU A 487 -24.46 38.58 -42.90
CA GLU A 487 -25.45 38.64 -43.97
C GLU A 487 -25.26 37.55 -45.01
N ARG A 488 -24.02 37.16 -45.36
CA ARG A 488 -23.76 36.01 -46.24
C ARG A 488 -24.18 34.68 -45.61
N LYS A 489 -24.17 34.55 -44.28
CA LYS A 489 -24.74 33.37 -43.59
C LYS A 489 -26.26 33.37 -43.70
N SER A 490 -26.91 34.52 -43.46
CA SER A 490 -28.37 34.68 -43.52
C SER A 490 -28.92 34.64 -44.95
N PHE A 491 -28.14 35.12 -45.92
CA PHE A 491 -28.48 35.23 -47.34
C PHE A 491 -27.35 34.66 -48.21
N PRO A 492 -27.19 33.32 -48.31
CA PRO A 492 -26.08 32.69 -49.03
C PRO A 492 -26.02 32.99 -50.54
N GLN A 493 -27.09 33.56 -51.11
CA GLN A 493 -27.21 33.91 -52.52
C GLN A 493 -26.81 35.37 -52.82
N VAL A 494 -26.48 36.19 -51.81
CA VAL A 494 -26.26 37.64 -51.97
C VAL A 494 -25.14 38.01 -52.95
N LEU A 495 -24.15 37.14 -53.14
CA LEU A 495 -23.06 37.32 -54.10
C LEU A 495 -23.12 36.36 -55.30
N LYS A 496 -24.14 35.50 -55.37
CA LYS A 496 -24.29 34.53 -56.46
C LYS A 496 -25.11 35.18 -57.57
N PRO A 497 -24.59 35.26 -58.81
CA PRO A 497 -25.35 35.85 -59.91
C PRO A 497 -26.68 35.11 -60.06
N ARG A 498 -27.77 35.84 -60.26
CA ARG A 498 -29.08 35.22 -60.45
C ARG A 498 -29.08 34.47 -61.76
N LEU A 499 -29.68 33.29 -61.77
CA LEU A 499 -29.88 32.54 -63.01
C LEU A 499 -30.98 33.22 -63.83
N GLY A 500 -30.70 33.46 -65.11
CA GLY A 500 -31.67 33.93 -66.09
C GLY A 500 -32.78 32.91 -66.33
N ALA A 501 -33.74 33.27 -67.19
CA ALA A 501 -34.87 32.40 -67.56
C ALA A 501 -34.43 31.09 -68.25
N ASP A 502 -33.21 31.06 -68.78
CA ASP A 502 -32.53 29.91 -69.40
C ASP A 502 -31.70 29.08 -68.40
N GLY A 503 -31.72 29.44 -67.11
CA GLY A 503 -30.98 28.76 -66.06
C GLY A 503 -29.47 29.08 -66.04
N LYS A 504 -29.00 30.08 -66.78
CA LYS A 504 -27.59 30.50 -66.83
C LYS A 504 -27.38 31.86 -66.16
N PRO A 505 -26.25 32.08 -65.46
CA PRO A 505 -25.90 33.40 -64.96
C PRO A 505 -25.54 34.35 -66.11
N ASP A 506 -25.63 35.66 -65.89
CA ASP A 506 -25.16 36.66 -66.85
C ASP A 506 -23.64 36.51 -67.12
N ASP A 507 -23.29 36.09 -68.33
CA ASP A 507 -21.93 35.77 -68.74
C ASP A 507 -20.98 36.98 -68.62
N GLU A 508 -21.45 38.21 -68.79
CA GLU A 508 -20.61 39.42 -68.76
C GLU A 508 -20.19 39.76 -67.32
N VAL A 509 -21.14 39.78 -66.39
CA VAL A 509 -20.90 40.07 -64.96
C VAL A 509 -20.00 38.98 -64.34
N VAL A 510 -20.26 37.71 -64.66
CA VAL A 510 -19.42 36.58 -64.20
C VAL A 510 -18.00 36.72 -64.74
N ARG A 511 -17.85 37.05 -66.03
CA ARG A 511 -16.53 37.23 -66.65
C ARG A 511 -15.76 38.37 -66.01
N ASP A 512 -16.39 39.51 -65.78
CA ASP A 512 -15.75 40.69 -65.20
C ASP A 512 -15.31 40.45 -63.74
N LEU A 513 -16.19 39.88 -62.90
CA LEU A 513 -15.83 39.53 -61.52
C LEU A 513 -14.73 38.46 -61.45
N SER A 514 -14.76 37.47 -62.35
CA SER A 514 -13.70 36.46 -62.45
C SER A 514 -12.37 37.07 -62.88
N GLY A 515 -12.41 38.04 -63.81
CA GLY A 515 -11.25 38.81 -64.26
C GLY A 515 -10.62 39.63 -63.14
N LEU A 516 -11.44 40.31 -62.33
CA LEU A 516 -10.99 41.06 -61.15
C LEU A 516 -10.36 40.14 -60.09
N ARG A 517 -11.00 39.00 -59.78
CA ARG A 517 -10.46 37.99 -58.84
C ARG A 517 -9.11 37.45 -59.32
N ALA A 518 -8.99 37.12 -60.60
CA ALA A 518 -7.74 36.65 -61.19
C ALA A 518 -6.66 37.75 -61.22
N GLY A 519 -7.04 39.00 -61.50
CA GLY A 519 -6.17 40.17 -61.43
C GLY A 519 -5.62 40.39 -60.02
N PHE A 520 -6.49 40.34 -59.02
CA PHE A 520 -6.16 40.45 -57.60
C PHE A 520 -5.21 39.34 -57.14
N ALA A 521 -5.50 38.08 -57.48
CA ALA A 521 -4.64 36.95 -57.14
C ALA A 521 -3.23 37.11 -57.72
N ARG A 522 -3.12 37.64 -58.95
CA ARG A 522 -1.83 37.96 -59.60
C ARG A 522 -1.11 39.14 -58.94
N ALA A 523 -1.84 40.19 -58.56
CA ALA A 523 -1.29 41.37 -57.88
C ALA A 523 -0.66 41.02 -56.53
N LEU A 524 -1.24 40.04 -55.81
CA LEU A 524 -0.76 39.52 -54.54
C LEU A 524 0.10 38.26 -54.67
N GLY A 525 0.71 38.01 -55.83
CA GLY A 525 1.45 36.76 -56.11
C GLY A 525 2.46 36.35 -55.02
N ASN A 526 3.08 37.33 -54.34
CA ASN A 526 4.06 37.11 -53.27
C ASN A 526 3.48 37.00 -51.85
N VAL A 527 2.17 37.20 -51.68
CA VAL A 527 1.47 37.04 -50.40
C VAL A 527 1.02 35.58 -50.25
N PRO A 528 1.14 34.93 -49.07
CA PRO A 528 0.69 33.56 -48.87
C PRO A 528 -0.77 33.34 -49.28
N ALA A 529 -1.06 32.17 -49.86
CA ALA A 529 -2.40 31.87 -50.40
C ALA A 529 -3.52 32.00 -49.36
N ALA A 530 -3.28 31.56 -48.13
CA ALA A 530 -4.24 31.70 -47.03
C ALA A 530 -4.60 33.17 -46.74
N GLN A 531 -3.59 34.06 -46.72
CA GLN A 531 -3.81 35.48 -46.50
C GLN A 531 -4.53 36.14 -47.70
N ARG A 532 -4.18 35.75 -48.94
CA ARG A 532 -4.91 36.23 -50.12
C ARG A 532 -6.39 35.85 -50.08
N ASN A 533 -6.69 34.61 -49.70
CA ASN A 533 -8.05 34.12 -49.59
C ASN A 533 -8.81 34.83 -48.46
N GLY A 534 -8.16 35.10 -47.32
CA GLY A 534 -8.73 35.89 -46.24
C GLY A 534 -9.10 37.32 -46.66
N ILE A 535 -8.21 38.01 -47.39
CA ILE A 535 -8.50 39.35 -47.93
C ILE A 535 -9.65 39.29 -48.95
N LEU A 536 -9.68 38.28 -49.81
CA LEU A 536 -10.78 38.09 -50.77
C LEU A 536 -12.12 37.85 -50.05
N GLU A 537 -12.13 37.02 -49.01
CA GLU A 537 -13.33 36.77 -48.20
C GLU A 537 -13.82 38.04 -47.52
N VAL A 538 -12.91 38.89 -47.02
CA VAL A 538 -13.23 40.21 -46.46
C VAL A 538 -13.83 41.12 -47.53
N ALA A 539 -13.25 41.17 -48.73
CA ALA A 539 -13.78 41.98 -49.84
C ALA A 539 -15.19 41.51 -50.26
N GLU A 540 -15.41 40.20 -50.35
CA GLU A 540 -16.72 39.64 -50.62
C GLU A 540 -17.72 39.98 -49.51
N ALA A 541 -17.32 39.94 -48.24
CA ALA A 541 -18.17 40.37 -47.14
C ALA A 541 -18.53 41.86 -47.24
N ILE A 542 -17.56 42.75 -47.50
CA ILE A 542 -17.82 44.18 -47.69
C ILE A 542 -18.79 44.42 -48.86
N ALA A 543 -18.61 43.71 -49.98
CA ALA A 543 -19.52 43.80 -51.13
C ALA A 543 -20.94 43.32 -50.79
N ALA A 544 -21.07 42.22 -50.03
CA ALA A 544 -22.36 41.73 -49.56
C ALA A 544 -23.06 42.76 -48.67
N ASN A 545 -22.32 43.41 -47.75
CA ASN A 545 -22.87 44.47 -46.91
C ASN A 545 -23.38 45.67 -47.70
N ALA A 546 -22.64 46.08 -48.73
CA ALA A 546 -23.08 47.16 -49.61
C ALA A 546 -24.38 46.79 -50.33
N LEU A 547 -24.50 45.58 -50.86
CA LEU A 547 -25.69 45.11 -51.55
C LEU A 547 -26.92 45.09 -50.62
N VAL A 548 -26.80 44.45 -49.45
CA VAL A 548 -27.91 44.32 -48.50
C VAL A 548 -28.37 45.68 -48.00
N LYS A 549 -27.43 46.56 -47.60
CA LYS A 549 -27.78 47.92 -47.13
C LYS A 549 -28.48 48.77 -48.18
N ASN A 550 -28.11 48.60 -49.45
CA ASN A 550 -28.70 49.36 -50.55
C ASN A 550 -30.02 48.73 -51.06
N GLY A 551 -30.47 47.61 -50.48
CA GLY A 551 -31.62 46.85 -50.99
C GLY A 551 -31.37 46.26 -52.38
N GLN A 552 -30.11 46.06 -52.73
CA GLN A 552 -29.66 45.60 -54.03
C GLN A 552 -29.52 44.08 -54.06
N THR A 553 -29.64 43.50 -55.25
CA THR A 553 -29.46 42.07 -55.50
C THR A 553 -28.12 41.78 -56.16
N SER A 554 -27.73 40.51 -56.23
CA SER A 554 -26.45 40.08 -56.83
C SER A 554 -26.25 40.53 -58.28
N ASP A 555 -27.34 40.78 -59.02
CA ASP A 555 -27.31 41.27 -60.41
C ASP A 555 -26.81 42.73 -60.50
N GLN A 556 -26.78 43.44 -59.37
CA GLN A 556 -26.26 44.81 -59.27
C GLN A 556 -24.83 44.84 -58.73
N LEU A 557 -24.19 43.67 -58.57
CA LEU A 557 -22.77 43.55 -58.27
C LEU A 557 -21.94 43.78 -59.52
N ASP A 558 -21.51 45.04 -59.73
CA ASP A 558 -20.60 45.38 -60.81
C ASP A 558 -19.11 45.27 -60.41
N GLY A 559 -18.24 45.30 -61.41
CA GLY A 559 -16.80 45.24 -61.21
C GLY A 559 -16.25 46.44 -60.41
N ALA A 560 -16.87 47.61 -60.51
CA ALA A 560 -16.44 48.82 -59.81
C ALA A 560 -16.72 48.75 -58.30
N MET A 561 -17.87 48.19 -57.90
CA MET A 561 -18.22 47.94 -56.52
C MET A 561 -17.30 46.88 -55.90
N PHE A 562 -17.05 45.78 -56.62
CA PHE A 562 -16.14 44.76 -56.12
C PHE A 562 -14.69 45.27 -56.02
N ALA A 563 -14.23 46.10 -56.96
CA ALA A 563 -12.92 46.75 -56.88
C ALA A 563 -12.80 47.67 -55.65
N ARG A 564 -13.85 48.45 -55.32
CA ARG A 564 -13.90 49.26 -54.08
C ARG A 564 -13.86 48.39 -52.82
N ALA A 565 -14.53 47.24 -52.84
CA ALA A 565 -14.50 46.31 -51.71
C ALA A 565 -13.10 45.67 -51.53
N LEU A 566 -12.42 45.34 -52.63
CA LEU A 566 -11.02 44.87 -52.60
C LEU A 566 -10.06 45.95 -52.08
N ASP A 567 -10.24 47.20 -52.51
CA ASP A 567 -9.48 48.34 -51.99
C ASP A 567 -9.66 48.51 -50.48
N ALA A 568 -10.90 48.45 -49.99
CA ALA A 568 -11.21 48.52 -48.57
C ALA A 568 -10.63 47.34 -47.77
N ALA A 569 -10.71 46.12 -48.31
CA ALA A 569 -10.14 44.91 -47.70
C ALA A 569 -8.60 44.94 -47.62
N LEU A 570 -7.94 45.69 -48.52
CA LEU A 570 -6.50 45.95 -48.48
C LEU A 570 -6.11 47.15 -47.60
N GLY A 571 -7.09 47.79 -46.94
CA GLY A 571 -6.85 48.94 -46.07
C GLY A 571 -6.56 50.24 -46.81
N SER A 572 -7.08 50.41 -48.04
CA SER A 572 -6.93 51.68 -48.76
C SER A 572 -7.53 52.84 -47.96
N THR A 573 -6.90 54.02 -48.06
CA THR A 573 -7.38 55.25 -47.41
C THR A 573 -7.73 56.30 -48.46
N GLY A 574 -8.77 57.09 -48.21
CA GLY A 574 -9.29 58.07 -49.18
C GLY A 574 -10.20 57.45 -50.24
N SER A 575 -10.51 58.21 -51.30
CA SER A 575 -11.37 57.75 -52.39
C SER A 575 -10.99 58.40 -53.72
N GLY A 576 -11.35 57.76 -54.84
CA GLY A 576 -11.09 58.30 -56.17
C GLY A 576 -9.59 58.56 -56.42
N PRO A 577 -9.21 59.70 -57.05
CA PRO A 577 -7.82 60.01 -57.39
C PRO A 577 -6.87 60.18 -56.20
N THR A 578 -7.40 60.44 -55.00
CA THR A 578 -6.61 60.62 -53.77
C THR A 578 -6.48 59.35 -52.94
N LYS A 579 -7.06 58.23 -53.40
CA LYS A 579 -6.91 56.91 -52.78
C LYS A 579 -5.43 56.54 -52.65
N LYS A 580 -5.01 56.17 -51.43
CA LYS A 580 -3.68 55.65 -51.12
C LYS A 580 -3.79 54.19 -50.68
N GLY A 581 -2.85 53.36 -51.12
CA GLY A 581 -2.92 51.91 -50.91
C GLY A 581 -4.06 51.22 -51.68
N GLY A 582 -4.22 49.92 -51.46
CA GLY A 582 -5.20 49.10 -52.18
C GLY A 582 -4.67 48.59 -53.53
N ILE A 583 -5.54 48.45 -54.51
CA ILE A 583 -5.21 48.01 -55.87
C ILE A 583 -4.91 49.23 -56.74
N GLY A 584 -3.74 49.22 -57.38
CA GLY A 584 -3.39 50.11 -58.48
C GLY A 584 -3.52 49.43 -59.84
N TRP A 585 -3.51 50.25 -60.89
CA TRP A 585 -3.57 49.81 -62.29
C TRP A 585 -2.36 50.30 -63.08
N TRP A 586 -1.62 49.39 -63.70
CA TRP A 586 -0.44 49.71 -64.50
C TRP A 586 -0.44 48.89 -65.78
N GLY A 587 -0.48 49.56 -66.94
CA GLY A 587 -0.48 48.86 -68.24
C GLY A 587 -1.63 47.86 -68.40
N GLY A 588 -2.81 48.14 -67.82
CA GLY A 588 -3.96 47.22 -67.81
C GLY A 588 -3.85 46.06 -66.81
N SER A 589 -2.77 45.98 -66.03
CA SER A 589 -2.59 44.98 -64.97
C SER A 589 -2.83 45.57 -63.58
N MET A 590 -3.48 44.81 -62.72
CA MET A 590 -3.57 45.13 -61.29
C MET A 590 -2.24 44.89 -60.57
N TYR A 591 -1.93 45.77 -59.62
CA TYR A 591 -0.82 45.59 -58.68
C TYR A 591 -1.20 46.12 -57.29
N LEU A 592 -0.48 45.69 -56.25
CA LEU A 592 -0.66 46.21 -54.90
C LEU A 592 -0.01 47.60 -54.81
N LEU A 593 -0.76 48.62 -54.42
CA LEU A 593 -0.26 49.99 -54.26
C LEU A 593 0.36 50.17 -52.85
N PRO A 594 1.47 50.92 -52.69
CA PRO A 594 2.01 51.24 -51.36
C PRO A 594 0.97 51.98 -50.52
N SER A 595 0.91 51.70 -49.22
CA SER A 595 -0.12 52.26 -48.32
C SER A 595 -0.11 53.79 -48.25
N SER A 596 1.05 54.42 -48.49
CA SER A 596 1.24 55.88 -48.43
C SER A 596 1.13 56.60 -49.78
N VAL A 597 1.04 55.86 -50.88
CA VAL A 597 1.16 56.38 -52.25
C VAL A 597 -0.17 56.25 -52.99
N SER A 598 -0.53 57.27 -53.77
CA SER A 598 -1.69 57.22 -54.68
C SER A 598 -1.32 56.63 -56.03
N GLN A 599 -2.31 56.25 -56.84
CA GLN A 599 -2.09 55.79 -58.22
C GLN A 599 -1.21 56.77 -59.01
N SER A 600 -1.60 58.05 -59.02
CA SER A 600 -0.84 59.11 -59.69
C SER A 600 0.56 59.29 -59.12
N GLY A 601 0.73 59.10 -57.81
CA GLY A 601 2.02 59.15 -57.13
C GLY A 601 2.95 58.02 -57.59
N PHE A 602 2.44 56.80 -57.70
CA PHE A 602 3.20 55.66 -58.23
C PHE A 602 3.61 55.91 -59.69
N ASP A 603 2.66 56.34 -60.52
CA ASP A 603 2.92 56.59 -61.94
C ASP A 603 3.97 57.67 -62.17
N THR A 604 3.87 58.74 -61.39
CA THR A 604 4.82 59.85 -61.40
C THR A 604 6.19 59.40 -60.90
N HIS A 605 6.25 58.61 -59.84
CA HIS A 605 7.50 58.13 -59.26
C HIS A 605 8.30 57.31 -60.29
N ILE A 606 7.66 56.30 -60.90
CA ILE A 606 8.32 55.42 -61.88
C ILE A 606 8.68 56.20 -63.16
N SER A 607 7.77 57.04 -63.67
CA SER A 607 8.00 57.82 -64.89
C SER A 607 9.09 58.88 -64.72
N ASN A 608 9.17 59.54 -63.55
CA ASN A 608 10.22 60.51 -63.25
C ASN A 608 11.56 59.81 -63.09
N TRP A 609 11.59 58.65 -62.43
CA TRP A 609 12.80 57.87 -62.27
C TRP A 609 13.38 57.45 -63.63
N LEU A 610 12.55 56.91 -64.53
CA LEU A 610 12.95 56.50 -65.88
C LEU A 610 13.45 57.68 -66.73
N ARG A 611 12.84 58.87 -66.58
CA ARG A 611 13.30 60.09 -67.26
C ARG A 611 14.64 60.60 -66.73
N ALA A 612 14.87 60.49 -65.42
CA ALA A 612 16.09 60.96 -64.77
C ALA A 612 17.28 60.00 -64.98
N HIS A 613 17.04 58.70 -65.19
CA HIS A 613 18.08 57.67 -65.32
C HIS A 613 17.89 56.80 -66.58
N PRO A 614 17.94 57.38 -67.79
CA PRO A 614 17.71 56.64 -69.03
C PRO A 614 18.79 55.57 -69.30
N ASP A 615 20.02 55.78 -68.80
CA ASP A 615 21.13 54.85 -68.88
C ASP A 615 20.91 53.58 -68.03
N GLN A 616 20.10 53.67 -66.98
CA GLN A 616 19.72 52.58 -66.07
C GLN A 616 18.31 52.03 -66.32
N ALA A 617 17.73 52.33 -67.49
CA ALA A 617 16.46 51.76 -67.90
C ALA A 617 16.55 50.22 -67.96
N PRO A 618 15.49 49.50 -67.55
CA PRO A 618 15.49 48.05 -67.56
C PRO A 618 15.49 47.50 -68.99
N VAL A 619 15.96 46.27 -69.10
CA VAL A 619 15.90 45.44 -70.31
C VAL A 619 15.05 44.21 -70.05
N ASN A 620 14.54 43.61 -71.12
CA ASN A 620 13.91 42.31 -71.06
C ASN A 620 14.95 41.26 -70.65
N PRO A 621 14.54 40.07 -70.18
CA PRO A 621 15.45 39.00 -69.79
C PRO A 621 16.42 38.55 -70.90
N ASP A 622 16.10 38.82 -72.16
CA ASP A 622 16.93 38.55 -73.34
C ASP A 622 17.87 39.71 -73.71
N GLY A 623 17.89 40.80 -72.94
CA GLY A 623 18.72 41.99 -73.16
C GLY A 623 18.10 43.04 -74.09
N SER A 624 16.95 42.78 -74.70
CA SER A 624 16.26 43.76 -75.56
C SER A 624 15.66 44.93 -74.75
N PRO A 625 15.44 46.11 -75.35
CA PRO A 625 14.80 47.24 -74.65
C PRO A 625 13.43 46.87 -74.07
N ALA A 626 13.21 47.12 -72.78
CA ALA A 626 11.94 46.80 -72.13
C ALA A 626 10.94 47.96 -72.21
N ASN A 627 9.68 47.65 -72.50
CA ASN A 627 8.57 48.58 -72.29
C ASN A 627 8.04 48.43 -70.86
N VAL A 628 8.52 49.27 -69.94
CA VAL A 628 8.13 49.24 -68.53
C VAL A 628 6.63 49.44 -68.33
N ARG A 629 5.96 50.22 -69.18
CA ARG A 629 4.51 50.42 -69.10
C ARG A 629 3.70 49.16 -69.41
N ALA A 630 4.27 48.23 -70.19
CA ALA A 630 3.65 46.95 -70.48
C ALA A 630 4.01 45.86 -69.44
N ALA A 631 4.97 46.14 -68.54
CA ALA A 631 5.39 45.21 -67.51
C ALA A 631 4.53 45.35 -66.25
N ARG A 632 4.07 44.23 -65.68
CA ARG A 632 3.26 44.20 -64.46
C ARG A 632 4.13 44.45 -63.22
N PRO A 633 3.85 45.47 -62.38
CA PRO A 633 4.51 45.64 -61.10
C PRO A 633 4.10 44.52 -60.13
N LEU A 634 5.05 43.96 -59.40
CA LEU A 634 4.84 42.97 -58.35
C LEU A 634 5.56 43.42 -57.08
N ALA A 635 4.79 43.59 -56.00
CA ALA A 635 5.34 43.99 -54.71
C ALA A 635 6.17 42.85 -54.10
N ILE A 636 7.40 43.15 -53.68
CA ILE A 636 8.33 42.21 -53.00
C ILE A 636 8.58 42.59 -51.53
N GLY A 637 7.79 43.52 -51.01
CA GLY A 637 7.85 43.98 -49.61
C GLY A 637 8.73 45.21 -49.37
N GLY A 638 8.37 46.00 -48.36
CA GLY A 638 9.06 47.25 -48.00
C GLY A 638 8.96 48.33 -49.08
N ASP A 639 7.78 48.48 -49.70
CA ASP A 639 7.51 49.40 -50.80
C ASP A 639 8.39 49.18 -52.06
N ARG A 640 8.97 47.99 -52.19
CA ARG A 640 9.78 47.59 -53.35
C ARG A 640 8.96 46.80 -54.35
N TYR A 641 9.24 47.05 -55.63
CA TYR A 641 8.57 46.46 -56.77
C TYR A 641 9.57 45.88 -57.74
N GLN A 642 9.29 44.67 -58.22
CA GLN A 642 9.89 44.15 -59.45
C GLN A 642 8.86 44.22 -60.58
N PHE A 643 9.32 44.33 -61.82
CA PHE A 643 8.44 44.46 -62.98
C PHE A 643 8.51 43.20 -63.83
N MET A 644 7.36 42.66 -64.22
CA MET A 644 7.23 41.36 -64.87
C MET A 644 6.72 41.52 -66.30
N VAL A 645 7.39 40.91 -67.28
CA VAL A 645 6.87 40.73 -68.65
C VAL A 645 6.57 39.25 -68.85
N GLY A 646 5.30 38.90 -69.01
CA GLY A 646 4.85 37.51 -68.89
C GLY A 646 5.20 36.96 -67.50
N ASN A 647 5.98 35.87 -67.47
CA ASN A 647 6.44 35.23 -66.23
C ASN A 647 7.90 35.55 -65.88
N ARG A 648 8.54 36.50 -66.58
CA ARG A 648 9.96 36.84 -66.35
C ARG A 648 10.11 38.25 -65.79
N VAL A 649 11.10 38.44 -64.93
CA VAL A 649 11.41 39.73 -64.29
C VAL A 649 12.25 40.58 -65.25
N LEU A 650 11.94 41.88 -65.34
CA LEU A 650 12.78 42.84 -66.03
C LEU A 650 14.13 42.95 -65.34
N MET A 651 15.20 43.03 -66.13
CA MET A 651 16.57 43.03 -65.62
C MET A 651 17.17 44.43 -65.74
N GLY A 652 18.06 44.79 -64.82
CA GLY A 652 19.00 45.88 -65.03
C GLY A 652 20.08 45.48 -66.04
N LYS A 653 20.79 46.47 -66.58
CA LYS A 653 21.95 46.21 -67.46
C LYS A 653 23.09 45.48 -66.74
N ASP A 654 23.08 45.46 -65.42
CA ASP A 654 23.99 44.70 -64.55
C ASP A 654 23.61 43.22 -64.39
N GLY A 655 22.56 42.76 -65.09
CA GLY A 655 22.10 41.37 -65.04
C GLY A 655 21.38 41.00 -63.74
N LYS A 656 20.98 41.97 -62.91
CA LYS A 656 20.18 41.74 -61.70
C LYS A 656 18.71 42.11 -61.91
N PRO A 657 17.77 41.57 -61.12
CA PRO A 657 16.37 42.00 -61.16
C PRO A 657 16.22 43.50 -60.97
N TRP A 658 15.46 44.15 -61.85
CA TRP A 658 15.20 45.58 -61.77
C TRP A 658 14.15 45.86 -60.69
N ILE A 659 14.62 46.33 -59.54
CA ILE A 659 13.81 46.58 -58.34
C ILE A 659 13.71 48.08 -58.07
N ARG A 660 12.50 48.60 -57.83
CA ARG A 660 12.29 50.01 -57.49
C ARG A 660 11.53 50.17 -56.18
N THR A 661 12.04 51.04 -55.33
CA THR A 661 11.38 51.46 -54.09
C THR A 661 10.48 52.65 -54.39
N VAL A 662 9.20 52.58 -54.04
CA VAL A 662 8.22 53.64 -54.27
C VAL A 662 7.66 54.11 -52.94
N THR A 663 8.20 55.21 -52.42
CA THR A 663 7.73 55.84 -51.17
C THR A 663 7.05 57.18 -51.45
N ALA A 664 6.18 57.60 -50.53
CA ALA A 664 5.71 58.97 -50.49
C ALA A 664 6.90 59.91 -50.27
N LYS A 665 6.99 60.98 -51.06
CA LYS A 665 7.94 62.08 -50.84
C LYS A 665 7.35 63.09 -49.87
#